data_AF-A0A518FHS6-F1
#
_entry.id   AF-A0A518FHS6-F1
#
_cell.length_a   1.000
_cell.length_b   1.000
_cell.length_c   1.000
_cell.angle_alpha   90.00
_cell.angle_beta   90.00
_cell.angle_gamma   90.00
#
_symmetry.space_group_name_H-M   'P 1'
#
loop_
_entity.id
_entity.type
_entity.pdbx_description
1 polymer ?
#
loop_
_entity_poly.entity_id
_entity_poly.type
_entity_poly.pdbx_seq_one_letter_code
_entity_poly.pdbx_strand_id
1 'polypeptide(L)'
;MIQWKNIKLILMRELRDQLRDRRTLFMVAILPLLLYPAMGIGMVQMTVMFSEQPRNVVVLGTKDLPQHPQLLQGDQFVSNWFMNPADAEKLRVITDASVAAEELSPEEETERDEILEQARDLKVDLKQHQQFLDAWDQLVPQLEQVQVKLDRLKEQQKKEKTPEQKSQQPEEVNKLREEEKQLAAEQKRLTEEKTRLAEEITRSNDHLSKKFAESQIQVLILIPQNLSRELEVVSQKLARHEPIDFDPAVSLRPLVLENTADEKSRLAFTRVQEVMDAWENAILRDRLSRAQLPASLPTPINPDVIDLAQDDQLAANLWSKLFPAMLIIMAATGAFYPAIDLGAGEKERGTMETLLISPARRTEIVLGKFLTVMIFSVSTALLNLASMGFTGRHMVKVVGDGAMSKIGDLSFPSPSALFWIVVLLIPLSALFSALCLALATFARSSKEGQYYLTPLLMVTLGLTVFCLSPAVEINAFYSMMPIVGVALLLKGMLLSTVNAGALYVYAIPVLVTSIGYSLLALWWAIDQFQREDVLFREAERFEVGLWLKHLMRTKDALPSFAEAGFCFVIIMLLQFALMNTIRDAIVTAPESQRAVRTMQLLMIQQLAIIASPALIMGIMLTTSVRKTFRLYLPRLGFWGVGLLLPFMLHPLSLELSSSLQWFFPKLPAGAAAIIKEMSDPSQPIWLILLAFAIAPGICEELAFRGFILSGFGRKGRVWLAVILSSVAFGAMHQIPQQVFNATLMGLALGLIAVHSRSLFPGIVFHVIYNSLSIFRGRIPENWEPTNGLQYFVSMQAEGLRYSWPLLLICAAVAFFLLRWTILQSKAAVDPNSASTDALVSSSFNRRLTDTK
;
A
#
# COMPACT_ATOMS: atom_id res chain seq x y z
N MET A 1 2.12 18.89 47.78
CA MET A 1 0.98 19.08 46.86
C MET A 1 1.43 19.94 45.70
N ILE A 2 0.86 19.74 44.51
CA ILE A 2 1.07 20.59 43.33
C ILE A 2 0.41 21.94 43.59
N GLN A 3 1.13 23.04 43.41
CA GLN A 3 0.63 24.40 43.58
C GLN A 3 0.24 24.99 42.22
N TRP A 4 -1.07 25.17 41.98
CA TRP A 4 -1.58 25.75 40.73
C TRP A 4 -1.02 27.16 40.44
N LYS A 5 -0.71 27.92 41.49
CA LYS A 5 -0.07 29.24 41.40
C LYS A 5 1.28 29.16 40.66
N ASN A 6 2.09 28.14 40.94
CA ASN A 6 3.40 27.95 40.30
C ASN A 6 3.22 27.62 38.81
N ILE A 7 2.32 26.68 38.48
CA ILE A 7 2.02 26.29 37.10
C ILE A 7 1.55 27.50 36.29
N LYS A 8 0.62 28.31 36.84
CA LYS A 8 0.13 29.52 36.19
C LYS A 8 1.22 30.55 35.94
N LEU A 9 2.14 30.75 36.90
CA LEU A 9 3.26 31.68 36.75
C LEU A 9 4.22 31.23 35.65
N ILE A 10 4.57 29.94 35.63
CA ILE A 10 5.42 29.37 34.58
C ILE A 10 4.74 29.49 33.22
N LEU A 11 3.48 29.06 33.09
CA LEU A 11 2.69 29.21 31.87
C LEU A 11 2.70 30.65 31.34
N MET A 12 2.43 31.64 32.20
CA MET A 12 2.39 33.05 31.80
C MET A 12 3.76 33.61 31.40
N ARG A 13 4.83 33.15 32.05
CA ARG A 13 6.20 33.47 31.65
C ARG A 13 6.48 32.92 30.26
N GLU A 14 6.30 31.62 30.08
CA GLU A 14 6.65 30.92 28.84
C GLU A 14 5.81 31.42 27.66
N LEU A 15 4.51 31.68 27.86
CA LEU A 15 3.65 32.25 26.83
C LEU A 15 4.14 33.64 26.42
N ARG A 16 4.55 34.48 27.38
CA ARG A 16 5.08 35.82 27.09
C ARG A 16 6.40 35.76 26.33
N ASP A 17 7.28 34.83 26.68
CA ASP A 17 8.57 34.65 26.02
C ASP A 17 8.37 34.16 24.57
N GLN A 18 7.50 33.18 24.35
CA GLN A 18 7.15 32.69 23.01
C GLN A 18 6.46 33.76 22.13
N LEU A 19 5.55 34.56 22.70
CA LEU A 19 4.90 35.67 21.97
C LEU A 19 5.87 36.81 21.62
N ARG A 20 7.07 36.85 22.22
CA ARG A 20 8.12 37.83 21.85
C ARG A 20 9.04 37.29 20.76
N ASP A 21 9.14 35.97 20.62
CA ASP A 21 9.93 35.36 19.57
C ASP A 21 9.22 35.46 18.21
N ARG A 22 9.69 36.40 17.39
CA ARG A 22 9.19 36.63 16.03
C ARG A 22 9.33 35.40 15.15
N ARG A 23 10.38 34.59 15.34
CA ARG A 23 10.60 33.38 14.54
C ARG A 23 9.54 32.35 14.86
N THR A 24 9.29 32.10 16.14
CA THR A 24 8.27 31.15 16.57
C THR A 24 6.88 31.63 16.15
N LEU A 25 6.53 32.90 16.36
CA LEU A 25 5.26 33.46 15.88
C LEU A 25 5.08 33.35 14.37
N PHE A 26 6.14 33.62 13.59
CA PHE A 26 6.08 33.46 12.14
C PHE A 26 5.83 32.00 11.75
N MET A 27 6.59 31.05 12.31
CA MET A 27 6.45 29.63 11.98
C MET A 27 5.12 29.02 12.44
N VAL A 28 4.59 29.47 13.58
CA VAL A 28 3.44 28.86 14.27
C VAL A 28 2.12 29.51 13.86
N ALA A 29 2.11 30.81 13.51
CA ALA A 29 0.89 31.53 13.13
C ALA A 29 0.89 32.00 11.67
N ILE A 30 1.94 32.70 11.22
CA ILE A 30 1.92 33.41 9.92
C ILE A 30 2.15 32.45 8.75
N LEU A 31 3.18 31.61 8.84
CA LEU A 31 3.59 30.72 7.75
C LEU A 31 2.47 29.75 7.36
N PRO A 32 1.79 29.04 8.29
CA PRO A 32 0.66 28.19 7.93
C PRO A 32 -0.51 28.98 7.34
N LEU A 33 -0.80 30.16 7.90
CA LEU A 33 -1.90 31.01 7.43
C LEU A 33 -1.71 31.44 5.98
N LEU A 34 -0.47 31.69 5.54
CA LEU A 34 -0.16 32.16 4.18
C LEU A 34 0.15 31.02 3.20
N LEU A 35 0.93 30.03 3.63
CA LEU A 35 1.47 29.00 2.75
C LEU A 35 0.36 28.14 2.14
N TYR A 36 -0.60 27.69 2.94
CA TYR A 36 -1.63 26.77 2.44
C TYR A 36 -2.61 27.43 1.49
N PRO A 37 -3.11 28.66 1.75
CA PRO A 37 -3.87 29.41 0.74
C PRO A 37 -3.06 29.67 -0.53
N ALA A 38 -1.79 30.05 -0.40
CA ALA A 38 -0.92 30.28 -1.54
C ALA A 38 -0.68 29.00 -2.36
N MET A 39 -0.49 27.85 -1.71
CA MET A 39 -0.38 26.56 -2.37
C MET A 39 -1.69 26.15 -3.04
N GLY A 40 -2.85 26.37 -2.40
CA GLY A 40 -4.16 26.07 -2.98
C GLY A 40 -4.44 26.92 -4.22
N ILE A 41 -4.26 28.23 -4.12
CA ILE A 41 -4.40 29.16 -5.25
C ILE A 41 -3.36 28.83 -6.34
N GLY A 42 -2.12 28.55 -5.95
CA GLY A 42 -1.05 28.17 -6.86
C GLY A 42 -1.34 26.88 -7.60
N MET A 43 -1.91 25.88 -6.95
CA MET A 43 -2.30 24.60 -7.58
C MET A 43 -3.44 24.80 -8.58
N VAL A 44 -4.44 25.63 -8.26
CA VAL A 44 -5.53 25.97 -9.19
C VAL A 44 -4.99 26.78 -10.38
N GLN A 45 -4.17 27.80 -10.13
CA GLN A 45 -3.51 28.56 -11.21
C GLN A 45 -2.61 27.67 -12.06
N MET A 46 -1.89 26.74 -11.46
CA MET A 46 -1.07 25.77 -12.16
C MET A 46 -1.93 24.84 -13.02
N THR A 47 -3.07 24.38 -12.51
CA THR A 47 -4.05 23.58 -13.27
C THR A 47 -4.61 24.35 -14.46
N VAL A 48 -4.86 25.65 -14.30
CA VAL A 48 -5.34 26.55 -15.37
C VAL A 48 -4.22 26.90 -16.36
N MET A 49 -2.99 27.12 -15.89
CA MET A 49 -1.82 27.45 -16.71
C MET A 49 -1.35 26.24 -17.52
N PHE A 50 -1.55 25.03 -16.99
CA PHE A 50 -1.43 23.78 -17.72
C PHE A 50 -2.75 23.36 -18.38
N SER A 51 -3.65 24.31 -18.71
CA SER A 51 -4.76 24.00 -19.61
C SER A 51 -4.19 23.29 -20.83
N GLU A 52 -4.76 22.13 -21.14
CA GLU A 52 -4.21 21.26 -22.18
C GLU A 52 -4.18 22.01 -23.50
N GLN A 53 -2.99 22.15 -24.09
CA GLN A 53 -2.86 22.62 -25.48
C GLN A 53 -3.64 21.65 -26.39
N PRO A 54 -4.33 22.17 -27.43
CA PRO A 54 -5.06 21.33 -28.36
C PRO A 54 -4.12 20.34 -29.02
N ARG A 55 -4.51 19.07 -29.05
CA ARG A 55 -3.68 17.97 -29.57
C ARG A 55 -4.02 17.72 -31.03
N ASN A 56 -2.99 17.50 -31.84
CA ASN A 56 -3.14 17.30 -33.27
C ASN A 56 -3.68 15.88 -33.55
N VAL A 57 -4.88 15.82 -34.09
CA VAL A 57 -5.51 14.60 -34.62
C VAL A 57 -5.55 14.72 -36.13
N VAL A 58 -4.86 13.84 -36.83
CA VAL A 58 -4.86 13.85 -38.30
C VAL A 58 -5.87 12.83 -38.83
N VAL A 59 -6.74 13.24 -39.75
CA VAL A 59 -7.71 12.37 -40.42
C VAL A 59 -7.43 12.35 -41.92
N LEU A 60 -7.05 11.19 -42.45
CA LEU A 60 -6.81 10.98 -43.88
C LEU A 60 -7.95 10.16 -44.52
N GLY A 61 -8.32 10.50 -45.75
CA GLY A 61 -9.41 9.85 -46.48
C GLY A 61 -10.77 10.47 -46.18
N THR A 62 -10.84 11.75 -45.82
CA THR A 62 -12.09 12.42 -45.44
C THR A 62 -13.16 12.43 -46.53
N LYS A 63 -12.75 12.38 -47.80
CA LYS A 63 -13.65 12.24 -48.97
C LYS A 63 -14.51 10.95 -48.94
N ASP A 64 -14.06 9.93 -48.22
CA ASP A 64 -14.71 8.63 -48.12
C ASP A 64 -15.63 8.53 -46.88
N LEU A 65 -15.74 9.59 -46.07
CA LEU A 65 -16.67 9.67 -44.94
C LEU A 65 -18.14 9.77 -45.40
N PRO A 66 -19.09 9.18 -44.65
CA PRO A 66 -20.52 9.35 -44.93
C PRO A 66 -20.96 10.80 -44.68
N GLN A 67 -21.88 11.29 -45.51
CA GLN A 67 -22.43 12.65 -45.38
C GLN A 67 -23.39 12.79 -44.20
N HIS A 68 -24.04 11.71 -43.78
CA HIS A 68 -24.95 11.68 -42.63
C HIS A 68 -24.85 10.34 -41.89
N PRO A 69 -24.69 10.34 -40.55
CA PRO A 69 -24.37 11.49 -39.68
C PRO A 69 -22.93 12.01 -39.90
N GLN A 70 -22.73 13.33 -39.82
CA GLN A 70 -21.42 13.97 -40.03
C GLN A 70 -20.49 13.75 -38.82
N LEU A 71 -19.24 13.34 -39.08
CA LEU A 71 -18.21 13.19 -38.06
C LEU A 71 -17.50 14.52 -37.75
N LEU A 72 -17.27 15.33 -38.77
CA LEU A 72 -16.45 16.55 -38.74
C LEU A 72 -17.27 17.78 -39.13
N GLN A 73 -16.94 18.91 -38.51
CA GLN A 73 -17.43 20.24 -38.87
C GLN A 73 -16.21 21.18 -38.94
N GLY A 74 -15.74 21.47 -40.16
CA GLY A 74 -14.50 22.23 -40.36
C GLY A 74 -13.27 21.47 -39.88
N ASP A 75 -12.50 22.07 -38.97
CA ASP A 75 -11.27 21.57 -38.35
C ASP A 75 -11.50 20.93 -36.97
N GLN A 76 -12.75 20.57 -36.65
CA GLN A 76 -13.12 19.94 -35.39
C GLN A 76 -14.07 18.75 -35.58
N PHE A 77 -14.06 17.84 -34.59
CA PHE A 77 -15.14 16.87 -34.42
C PHE A 77 -16.41 17.61 -33.98
N VAL A 78 -17.58 17.15 -34.43
CA VAL A 78 -18.86 17.76 -33.99
C VAL A 78 -18.99 17.61 -32.47
N SER A 79 -19.19 18.73 -31.77
CA SER A 79 -19.16 18.80 -30.30
C SER A 79 -20.19 17.91 -29.60
N ASN A 80 -21.30 17.60 -30.26
CA ASN A 80 -22.36 16.70 -29.75
C ASN A 80 -21.93 15.23 -29.64
N TRP A 81 -20.78 14.85 -30.21
CA TRP A 81 -20.22 13.50 -30.03
C TRP A 81 -19.50 13.33 -28.68
N PHE A 82 -19.18 14.42 -27.99
CA PHE A 82 -18.54 14.38 -26.68
C PHE A 82 -19.60 14.47 -25.58
N MET A 83 -19.40 13.73 -24.49
CA MET A 83 -20.14 13.90 -23.24
C MET A 83 -19.96 15.30 -22.67
N ASN A 84 -18.79 15.89 -22.89
CA ASN A 84 -18.48 17.28 -22.53
C ASN A 84 -18.05 18.05 -23.79
N PRO A 85 -18.90 18.96 -24.32
CA PRO A 85 -18.62 19.70 -25.56
C PRO A 85 -17.27 20.44 -25.58
N ALA A 86 -16.78 20.88 -24.42
CA ALA A 86 -15.49 21.56 -24.30
C ALA A 86 -14.26 20.67 -24.59
N ASP A 87 -14.43 19.35 -24.68
CA ASP A 87 -13.35 18.45 -25.09
C ASP A 87 -13.09 18.49 -26.61
N ALA A 88 -14.03 18.98 -27.42
CA ALA A 88 -13.84 19.22 -28.84
C ALA A 88 -12.74 20.27 -29.09
N GLU A 89 -12.73 21.36 -28.31
CA GLU A 89 -11.74 22.44 -28.40
C GLU A 89 -10.31 22.00 -28.01
N LYS A 90 -10.17 20.82 -27.39
CA LYS A 90 -8.87 20.25 -26.99
C LYS A 90 -8.27 19.35 -28.05
N LEU A 91 -8.95 19.14 -29.18
CA LEU A 91 -8.46 18.39 -30.33
C LEU A 91 -8.42 19.32 -31.55
N ARG A 92 -7.24 19.54 -32.12
CA ARG A 92 -7.09 20.21 -33.42
C ARG A 92 -7.15 19.14 -34.50
N VAL A 93 -8.21 19.13 -35.31
CA VAL A 93 -8.39 18.12 -36.36
C VAL A 93 -7.82 18.62 -37.67
N ILE A 94 -6.79 17.94 -38.16
CA ILE A 94 -6.12 18.27 -39.42
C ILE A 94 -6.55 17.25 -40.48
N THR A 95 -7.14 17.71 -41.58
CA THR A 95 -7.73 16.84 -42.60
C THR A 95 -7.12 17.05 -43.99
N ASP A 96 -7.25 16.03 -44.84
CA ASP A 96 -6.87 16.07 -46.26
C ASP A 96 -7.90 16.73 -47.18
N ALA A 97 -8.99 17.31 -46.63
CA ALA A 97 -9.97 18.08 -47.37
C ALA A 97 -9.43 19.49 -47.73
N SER A 98 -9.92 20.08 -48.83
CA SER A 98 -9.60 21.47 -49.18
C SER A 98 -10.30 22.43 -48.22
N VAL A 99 -9.54 23.12 -47.37
CA VAL A 99 -10.02 24.23 -46.55
C VAL A 99 -10.09 25.48 -47.45
N ALA A 100 -11.09 26.35 -47.25
CA ALA A 100 -11.16 27.61 -48.00
C ALA A 100 -9.98 28.53 -47.61
N ALA A 101 -9.26 29.07 -48.59
CA ALA A 101 -8.03 29.85 -48.40
C ALA A 101 -8.22 31.19 -47.64
N GLU A 102 -9.43 31.50 -47.17
CA GLU A 102 -9.76 32.74 -46.45
C GLU A 102 -9.73 32.59 -44.91
N GLU A 103 -9.51 31.38 -44.38
CA GLU A 103 -9.67 31.08 -42.94
C GLU A 103 -8.36 30.84 -42.15
N LEU A 104 -7.20 30.69 -42.80
CA LEU A 104 -5.92 30.33 -42.16
C LEU A 104 -4.81 31.36 -42.44
N SER A 105 -3.91 31.58 -41.48
CA SER A 105 -2.70 32.38 -41.71
C SER A 105 -1.65 31.59 -42.52
N PRO A 106 -0.72 32.27 -43.25
CA PRO A 106 0.31 31.59 -44.05
C PRO A 106 1.23 30.65 -43.25
N GLU A 107 1.43 30.95 -41.96
CA GLU A 107 2.21 30.11 -41.04
C GLU A 107 1.45 28.84 -40.65
N GLU A 108 0.14 28.93 -40.39
CA GLU A 108 -0.72 27.78 -40.06
C GLU A 108 -0.95 26.86 -41.26
N GLU A 109 -0.98 27.42 -42.49
CA GLU A 109 -1.08 26.64 -43.72
C GLU A 109 0.19 25.80 -43.96
N THR A 110 1.37 26.40 -43.74
CA THR A 110 2.66 25.70 -43.84
C THR A 110 2.78 24.58 -42.81
N GLU A 111 2.45 24.86 -41.54
CA GLU A 111 2.47 23.88 -40.46
C GLU A 111 1.50 22.70 -40.74
N ARG A 112 0.29 23.01 -41.21
CA ARG A 112 -0.71 22.01 -41.60
C ARG A 112 -0.19 21.07 -42.69
N ASP A 113 0.44 21.63 -43.73
CA ASP A 113 0.93 20.85 -44.86
C ASP A 113 2.10 19.94 -44.45
N GLU A 114 3.01 20.42 -43.58
CA GLU A 114 4.08 19.59 -43.00
C GLU A 114 3.51 18.40 -42.20
N ILE A 115 2.48 18.63 -41.38
CA ILE A 115 1.83 17.57 -40.59
C ILE A 115 1.11 16.57 -41.50
N LEU A 116 0.45 17.04 -42.56
CA LEU A 116 -0.20 16.17 -43.54
C LEU A 116 0.81 15.33 -44.34
N GLU A 117 1.99 15.87 -44.65
CA GLU A 117 3.08 15.14 -45.29
C GLU A 117 3.62 14.03 -44.37
N GLN A 118 3.88 14.33 -43.10
CA GLN A 118 4.27 13.34 -42.08
C GLN A 118 3.22 12.21 -41.96
N ALA A 119 1.93 12.55 -41.95
CA ALA A 119 0.86 11.58 -41.88
C ALA A 119 0.78 10.68 -43.13
N ARG A 120 1.05 11.23 -44.32
CA ARG A 120 1.08 10.46 -45.58
C ARG A 120 2.26 9.50 -45.61
N ASP A 121 3.42 9.91 -45.11
CA ASP A 121 4.60 9.04 -44.99
C ASP A 121 4.35 7.89 -44.01
N LEU A 122 3.79 8.18 -42.82
CA LEU A 122 3.36 7.16 -41.85
C LEU A 122 2.35 6.17 -42.45
N LYS A 123 1.40 6.64 -43.27
CA LYS A 123 0.43 5.77 -43.96
C LYS A 123 1.11 4.76 -44.91
N VAL A 124 2.19 5.15 -45.58
CA VAL A 124 2.94 4.26 -46.48
C VAL A 124 3.63 3.17 -45.66
N ASP A 125 4.36 3.55 -44.61
CA ASP A 125 5.06 2.60 -43.73
C ASP A 125 4.09 1.65 -43.03
N LEU A 126 2.92 2.16 -42.62
CA LEU A 126 1.89 1.36 -41.98
C LEU A 126 1.27 0.34 -42.93
N LYS A 127 1.07 0.71 -44.20
CA LYS A 127 0.58 -0.24 -45.21
C LYS A 127 1.58 -1.38 -45.40
N GLN A 128 2.88 -1.08 -45.39
CA GLN A 128 3.92 -2.10 -45.44
C GLN A 128 3.92 -2.97 -44.18
N HIS A 129 3.76 -2.37 -43.00
CA HIS A 129 3.64 -3.10 -41.74
C HIS A 129 2.45 -4.08 -41.74
N GLN A 130 1.28 -3.62 -42.22
CA GLN A 130 0.09 -4.45 -42.33
C GLN A 130 0.31 -5.65 -43.25
N GLN A 131 1.06 -5.50 -44.35
CA GLN A 131 1.41 -6.63 -45.22
C GLN A 131 2.24 -7.70 -44.50
N PHE A 132 3.10 -7.31 -43.55
CA PHE A 132 3.83 -8.27 -42.73
C PHE A 132 2.93 -8.99 -41.73
N LEU A 133 1.98 -8.28 -41.11
CA LEU A 133 0.98 -8.87 -40.22
C LEU A 133 0.05 -9.85 -40.98
N ASP A 134 -0.42 -9.46 -42.16
CA ASP A 134 -1.28 -10.32 -42.99
C ASP A 134 -0.53 -11.59 -43.43
N ALA A 135 0.75 -11.47 -43.81
CA ALA A 135 1.60 -12.61 -44.13
C ALA A 135 1.81 -13.52 -42.90
N TRP A 136 1.90 -12.94 -41.71
CA TRP A 136 2.05 -13.67 -40.45
C TRP A 136 0.80 -14.47 -40.11
N ASP A 137 -0.37 -13.84 -40.23
CA ASP A 137 -1.67 -14.46 -39.98
C ASP A 137 -1.98 -15.61 -40.97
N GLN A 138 -1.42 -15.55 -42.19
CA GLN A 138 -1.50 -16.67 -43.15
C GLN A 138 -0.50 -17.79 -42.84
N LEU A 139 0.69 -17.46 -42.31
CA LEU A 139 1.78 -18.41 -42.08
C LEU A 139 1.56 -19.27 -40.82
N VAL A 140 1.06 -18.68 -39.73
CA VAL A 140 0.87 -19.37 -38.45
C VAL A 140 -0.04 -20.61 -38.58
N PRO A 141 -1.23 -20.53 -39.23
CA PRO A 141 -2.08 -21.70 -39.42
C PRO A 141 -1.43 -22.78 -40.29
N GLN A 142 -0.64 -22.40 -41.30
CA GLN A 142 0.06 -23.38 -42.16
C GLN A 142 1.10 -24.17 -41.36
N LEU A 143 1.87 -23.50 -40.51
CA LEU A 143 2.85 -24.15 -39.64
C LEU A 143 2.18 -25.11 -38.64
N GLU A 144 1.05 -24.71 -38.05
CA GLU A 144 0.26 -25.58 -37.17
C GLU A 144 -0.27 -26.81 -37.89
N GLN A 145 -0.78 -26.66 -39.12
CA GLN A 145 -1.24 -27.79 -39.93
C GLN A 145 -0.11 -28.79 -40.24
N VAL A 146 1.08 -28.31 -40.58
CA VAL A 146 2.26 -29.16 -40.83
C VAL A 146 2.69 -29.87 -39.54
N GLN A 147 2.71 -29.17 -38.40
CA GLN A 147 3.04 -29.77 -37.09
C GLN A 147 2.06 -30.91 -36.74
N VAL A 148 0.76 -30.70 -36.92
CA VAL A 148 -0.27 -31.72 -36.66
C VAL A 148 -0.07 -32.95 -37.57
N LYS A 149 0.25 -32.75 -38.85
CA LYS A 149 0.56 -33.87 -39.77
C LYS A 149 1.79 -34.65 -39.32
N LEU A 150 2.84 -33.95 -38.88
CA LEU A 150 4.10 -34.54 -38.44
C LEU A 150 3.92 -35.36 -37.14
N ASP A 151 3.09 -34.88 -36.21
CA ASP A 151 2.78 -35.60 -34.97
C ASP A 151 1.96 -36.88 -35.25
N ARG A 152 0.99 -36.82 -36.17
CA ARG A 152 0.23 -38.00 -36.63
C ARG A 152 1.12 -39.06 -37.28
N LEU A 153 2.06 -38.64 -38.13
CA LEU A 153 3.03 -39.53 -38.78
C LEU A 153 3.97 -40.20 -37.77
N LYS A 154 4.47 -39.46 -36.78
CA LYS A 154 5.29 -40.01 -35.69
C LYS A 154 4.52 -41.05 -34.87
N GLU A 155 3.22 -40.85 -34.67
CA GLU A 155 2.36 -41.82 -33.97
C GLU A 155 2.14 -43.09 -34.81
N GLN A 156 1.93 -42.96 -36.12
CA GLN A 156 1.81 -44.10 -37.06
C GLN A 156 3.10 -44.94 -37.09
N GLN A 157 4.27 -44.30 -37.22
CA GLN A 157 5.56 -45.00 -37.16
C GLN A 157 5.83 -45.67 -35.80
N LYS A 158 5.24 -45.18 -34.70
CA LYS A 158 5.36 -45.81 -33.38
C LYS A 158 4.54 -47.09 -33.28
N LYS A 159 3.42 -47.19 -34.01
CA LYS A 159 2.56 -48.39 -34.09
C LYS A 159 3.19 -49.49 -34.97
N GLU A 160 3.96 -49.13 -35.99
CA GLU A 160 4.64 -50.09 -36.90
C GLU A 160 6.01 -50.62 -36.41
N LYS A 161 6.45 -50.25 -35.20
CA LYS A 161 7.79 -50.60 -34.68
C LYS A 161 7.95 -52.04 -34.15
N THR A 162 6.91 -52.87 -34.19
CA THR A 162 6.97 -54.27 -33.72
C THR A 162 7.87 -55.11 -34.64
N PRO A 163 8.85 -55.89 -34.12
CA PRO A 163 9.87 -56.55 -34.94
C PRO A 163 9.33 -57.54 -36.00
N GLU A 164 8.11 -58.05 -35.84
CA GLU A 164 7.47 -58.98 -36.80
C GLU A 164 6.89 -58.31 -38.04
N GLN A 165 6.56 -57.01 -38.02
CA GLN A 165 5.95 -56.30 -39.16
C GLN A 165 6.97 -55.63 -40.10
N LYS A 166 8.13 -55.22 -39.57
CA LYS A 166 9.21 -54.59 -40.36
C LYS A 166 9.81 -55.47 -41.46
N SER A 167 9.71 -56.79 -41.32
CA SER A 167 10.21 -57.77 -42.29
C SER A 167 9.21 -58.08 -43.41
N GLN A 168 7.93 -57.69 -43.29
CA GLN A 168 6.88 -58.04 -44.24
C GLN A 168 6.55 -56.92 -45.25
N GLN A 169 6.82 -55.64 -44.96
CA GLN A 169 6.51 -54.49 -45.83
C GLN A 169 7.58 -53.37 -45.81
N PRO A 170 8.76 -53.58 -46.41
CA PRO A 170 9.85 -52.58 -46.44
C PRO A 170 9.55 -51.33 -47.28
N GLU A 171 8.64 -51.40 -48.27
CA GLU A 171 8.26 -50.26 -49.11
C GLU A 171 7.43 -49.22 -48.35
N GLU A 172 6.53 -49.64 -47.46
CA GLU A 172 5.62 -48.78 -46.71
C GLU A 172 6.37 -47.96 -45.65
N VAL A 173 7.32 -48.60 -44.96
CA VAL A 173 8.23 -47.94 -44.00
C VAL A 173 9.13 -46.91 -44.68
N ASN A 174 9.60 -47.18 -45.90
CA ASN A 174 10.40 -46.21 -46.65
C ASN A 174 9.55 -45.02 -47.13
N LYS A 175 8.29 -45.26 -47.52
CA LYS A 175 7.36 -44.21 -47.92
C LYS A 175 7.04 -43.25 -46.77
N LEU A 176 6.77 -43.77 -45.57
CA LEU A 176 6.52 -42.96 -44.37
C LEU A 176 7.74 -42.15 -43.92
N ARG A 177 8.97 -42.67 -44.15
CA ARG A 177 10.21 -41.94 -43.88
C ARG A 177 10.45 -40.80 -44.85
N GLU A 178 10.17 -41.00 -46.14
CA GLU A 178 10.28 -39.92 -47.13
C GLU A 178 9.21 -38.83 -46.89
N GLU A 179 7.99 -39.21 -46.50
CA GLU A 179 6.92 -38.26 -46.15
C GLU A 179 7.26 -37.45 -44.88
N GLU A 180 7.82 -38.09 -43.83
CA GLU A 180 8.32 -37.39 -42.64
C GLU A 180 9.45 -36.42 -43.01
N LYS A 181 10.38 -36.82 -43.87
CA LYS A 181 11.50 -35.99 -44.31
C LYS A 181 11.02 -34.77 -45.10
N GLN A 182 10.01 -34.93 -45.95
CA GLN A 182 9.38 -33.84 -46.70
C GLN A 182 8.67 -32.85 -45.77
N LEU A 183 7.84 -33.33 -44.83
CA LEU A 183 7.12 -32.48 -43.89
C LEU A 183 8.06 -31.82 -42.87
N ALA A 184 9.14 -32.47 -42.45
CA ALA A 184 10.16 -31.88 -41.60
C ALA A 184 10.94 -30.76 -42.33
N ALA A 185 11.21 -30.94 -43.63
CA ALA A 185 11.82 -29.89 -44.45
C ALA A 185 10.86 -28.70 -44.65
N GLU A 186 9.57 -28.96 -44.88
CA GLU A 186 8.53 -27.94 -44.98
C GLU A 186 8.34 -27.17 -43.66
N GLN A 187 8.28 -27.89 -42.53
CA GLN A 187 8.22 -27.28 -41.19
C GLN A 187 9.43 -26.38 -40.93
N LYS A 188 10.63 -26.85 -41.27
CA LYS A 188 11.86 -26.07 -41.11
C LYS A 188 11.81 -24.78 -41.92
N ARG A 189 11.40 -24.86 -43.20
CA ARG A 189 11.22 -23.69 -44.08
C ARG A 189 10.23 -22.68 -43.50
N LEU A 190 9.04 -23.14 -43.08
CA LEU A 190 8.00 -22.29 -42.50
C LEU A 190 8.44 -21.66 -41.16
N THR A 191 9.25 -22.36 -40.37
CA THR A 191 9.81 -21.85 -39.11
C THR A 191 10.87 -20.77 -39.35
N GLU A 192 11.73 -20.95 -40.36
CA GLU A 192 12.70 -19.92 -40.79
C GLU A 192 11.98 -18.67 -41.32
N GLU A 193 10.94 -18.86 -42.13
CA GLU A 193 10.08 -17.79 -42.64
C GLU A 193 9.36 -17.04 -41.52
N LYS A 194 8.83 -17.76 -40.53
CA LYS A 194 8.22 -17.17 -39.31
C LYS A 194 9.22 -16.33 -38.55
N THR A 195 10.44 -16.82 -38.35
CA THR A 195 11.47 -16.10 -37.61
C THR A 195 11.86 -14.81 -38.34
N ARG A 196 12.05 -14.89 -39.66
CA ARG A 196 12.33 -13.72 -40.50
C ARG A 196 11.20 -12.69 -40.44
N LEU A 197 9.96 -13.13 -40.56
CA LEU A 197 8.80 -12.24 -40.55
C LEU A 197 8.60 -11.59 -39.17
N ALA A 198 8.87 -12.30 -38.07
CA ALA A 198 8.87 -11.71 -36.72
C ALA A 198 9.89 -10.57 -36.60
N GLU A 199 11.09 -10.75 -37.17
CA GLU A 199 12.10 -9.69 -37.18
C GLU A 199 11.68 -8.50 -38.05
N GLU A 200 11.08 -8.74 -39.22
CA GLU A 200 10.58 -7.68 -40.11
C GLU A 200 9.43 -6.89 -39.45
N ILE A 201 8.48 -7.56 -38.79
CA ILE A 201 7.40 -6.94 -38.00
C ILE A 201 8.00 -6.08 -36.88
N THR A 202 8.95 -6.63 -36.11
CA THR A 202 9.58 -5.90 -34.99
C THR A 202 10.29 -4.63 -35.49
N ARG A 203 11.13 -4.76 -36.52
CA ARG A 203 11.85 -3.60 -37.11
C ARG A 203 10.89 -2.57 -37.68
N SER A 204 9.83 -3.01 -38.36
CA SER A 204 8.82 -2.13 -38.94
C SER A 204 8.03 -1.39 -37.85
N ASN A 205 7.68 -2.06 -36.74
CA ASN A 205 7.02 -1.45 -35.60
C ASN A 205 7.92 -0.42 -34.88
N ASP A 206 9.21 -0.74 -34.67
CA ASP A 206 10.17 0.19 -34.07
C ASP A 206 10.34 1.45 -34.93
N HIS A 207 10.40 1.28 -36.24
CA HIS A 207 10.49 2.37 -37.21
C HIS A 207 9.23 3.25 -37.21
N LEU A 208 8.03 2.64 -37.21
CA LEU A 208 6.76 3.35 -37.09
C LEU A 208 6.64 4.11 -35.77
N SER A 209 6.99 3.47 -34.64
CA SER A 209 6.97 4.09 -33.32
C SER A 209 7.90 5.29 -33.25
N LYS A 210 9.12 5.17 -33.80
CA LYS A 210 10.08 6.27 -33.86
C LYS A 210 9.56 7.44 -34.72
N LYS A 211 9.10 7.17 -35.95
CA LYS A 211 8.55 8.21 -36.84
C LYS A 211 7.33 8.89 -36.23
N PHE A 212 6.42 8.13 -35.61
CA PHE A 212 5.25 8.69 -34.96
C PHE A 212 5.64 9.57 -33.77
N ALA A 213 6.64 9.18 -32.98
CA ALA A 213 7.16 9.98 -31.86
C ALA A 213 7.92 11.25 -32.30
N GLU A 214 8.56 11.23 -33.48
CA GLU A 214 9.23 12.40 -34.08
C GLU A 214 8.24 13.35 -34.77
N SER A 215 7.02 12.88 -35.08
CA SER A 215 5.96 13.67 -35.70
C SER A 215 5.25 14.59 -34.69
N GLN A 216 4.55 15.60 -35.20
CA GLN A 216 3.68 16.44 -34.35
C GLN A 216 2.28 15.81 -34.12
N ILE A 217 2.07 14.56 -34.51
CA ILE A 217 0.78 13.88 -34.51
C ILE A 217 0.58 13.14 -33.19
N GLN A 218 -0.58 13.34 -32.54
CA GLN A 218 -0.95 12.59 -31.34
C GLN A 218 -1.86 11.41 -31.66
N VAL A 219 -2.73 11.54 -32.66
CA VAL A 219 -3.58 10.45 -33.17
C VAL A 219 -3.66 10.55 -34.69
N LEU A 220 -3.49 9.43 -35.39
CA LEU A 220 -3.71 9.34 -36.84
C LEU A 220 -4.91 8.42 -37.11
N ILE A 221 -5.91 8.95 -37.81
CA ILE A 221 -7.10 8.22 -38.25
C ILE A 221 -7.02 8.03 -39.76
N LEU A 222 -7.06 6.77 -40.21
CA LEU A 222 -7.07 6.41 -41.62
C LEU A 222 -8.43 5.85 -41.99
N ILE A 223 -9.15 6.59 -42.84
CA ILE A 223 -10.43 6.16 -43.39
C ILE A 223 -10.20 5.24 -44.59
N PRO A 224 -10.81 4.05 -44.64
CA PRO A 224 -10.70 3.16 -45.79
C PRO A 224 -11.41 3.74 -47.02
N GLN A 225 -10.91 3.39 -48.21
CA GLN A 225 -11.51 3.83 -49.47
C GLN A 225 -12.92 3.25 -49.61
N ASN A 226 -13.85 4.04 -50.17
CA ASN A 226 -15.25 3.66 -50.39
C ASN A 226 -16.08 3.39 -49.12
N LEU A 227 -15.61 3.73 -47.92
CA LEU A 227 -16.35 3.52 -46.66
C LEU A 227 -17.80 3.98 -46.75
N SER A 228 -18.02 5.23 -47.15
CA SER A 228 -19.37 5.82 -47.34
C SER A 228 -20.27 4.98 -48.27
N ARG A 229 -19.72 4.51 -49.40
CA ARG A 229 -20.47 3.72 -50.39
C ARG A 229 -20.83 2.34 -49.84
N GLU A 230 -19.89 1.67 -49.19
CA GLU A 230 -20.13 0.34 -48.62
C GLU A 230 -21.08 0.38 -47.43
N LEU A 231 -20.97 1.40 -46.55
CA LEU A 231 -21.93 1.62 -45.46
C LEU A 231 -23.35 1.79 -46.00
N GLU A 232 -23.52 2.53 -47.11
CA GLU A 232 -24.80 2.74 -47.77
C GLU A 232 -25.34 1.45 -48.42
N VAL A 233 -24.48 0.66 -49.08
CA VAL A 233 -24.87 -0.65 -49.65
C VAL A 233 -25.36 -1.60 -48.55
N VAL A 234 -24.64 -1.68 -47.42
CA VAL A 234 -25.06 -2.50 -46.28
C VAL A 234 -26.39 -2.01 -45.72
N SER A 235 -26.55 -0.68 -45.55
CA SER A 235 -27.80 -0.11 -45.06
C SER A 235 -28.98 -0.39 -45.99
N GLN A 236 -28.78 -0.35 -47.32
CA GLN A 236 -29.81 -0.69 -48.31
C GLN A 236 -30.17 -2.18 -48.33
N LYS A 237 -29.17 -3.07 -48.30
CA LYS A 237 -29.39 -4.52 -48.22
C LYS A 237 -30.14 -4.89 -46.93
N LEU A 238 -29.74 -4.31 -45.79
CA LEU A 238 -30.42 -4.53 -44.52
C LEU A 238 -31.86 -4.02 -44.56
N ALA A 239 -32.12 -2.83 -45.14
CA ALA A 239 -33.47 -2.31 -45.28
C ALA A 239 -34.38 -3.20 -46.15
N ARG A 240 -33.81 -3.85 -47.16
CA ARG A 240 -34.50 -4.82 -48.04
C ARG A 240 -34.55 -6.24 -47.47
N HIS A 241 -33.97 -6.47 -46.28
CA HIS A 241 -33.84 -7.80 -45.67
C HIS A 241 -33.09 -8.80 -46.56
N GLU A 242 -32.14 -8.31 -47.36
CA GLU A 242 -31.28 -9.13 -48.21
C GLU A 242 -30.08 -9.67 -47.41
N PRO A 243 -29.60 -10.89 -47.71
CA PRO A 243 -28.41 -11.43 -47.05
C PRO A 243 -27.18 -10.58 -47.38
N ILE A 244 -26.39 -10.29 -46.36
CA ILE A 244 -25.08 -9.65 -46.49
C ILE A 244 -24.07 -10.77 -46.74
N ASP A 245 -23.47 -10.74 -47.94
CA ASP A 245 -22.59 -11.76 -48.53
C ASP A 245 -21.11 -11.58 -48.15
N PHE A 246 -20.78 -10.55 -47.38
CA PHE A 246 -19.45 -10.27 -46.85
C PHE A 246 -19.57 -9.89 -45.38
N ASP A 247 -18.48 -10.04 -44.62
CA ASP A 247 -18.42 -9.55 -43.24
C ASP A 247 -17.98 -8.07 -43.23
N PRO A 248 -18.87 -7.11 -42.93
CA PRO A 248 -18.53 -5.70 -42.88
C PRO A 248 -17.46 -5.40 -41.81
N ALA A 249 -17.30 -6.26 -40.80
CA ALA A 249 -16.33 -6.06 -39.73
C ALA A 249 -14.87 -6.19 -40.22
N VAL A 250 -14.64 -6.86 -41.35
CA VAL A 250 -13.30 -7.11 -41.90
C VAL A 250 -12.90 -6.05 -42.94
N SER A 251 -13.86 -5.46 -43.69
CA SER A 251 -13.56 -4.56 -44.81
C SER A 251 -13.69 -3.06 -44.50
N LEU A 252 -14.36 -2.64 -43.41
CA LEU A 252 -14.87 -1.27 -43.26
C LEU A 252 -14.38 -0.48 -42.04
N ARG A 253 -13.32 -0.91 -41.35
CA ARG A 253 -12.89 -0.24 -40.11
C ARG A 253 -11.84 0.84 -40.37
N PRO A 254 -12.05 2.07 -39.87
CA PRO A 254 -10.98 3.05 -39.74
C PRO A 254 -9.84 2.52 -38.89
N LEU A 255 -8.60 2.79 -39.30
CA LEU A 255 -7.43 2.47 -38.52
C LEU A 255 -7.04 3.69 -37.69
N VAL A 256 -6.98 3.54 -36.37
CA VAL A 256 -6.63 4.62 -35.44
C VAL A 256 -5.30 4.26 -34.77
N LEU A 257 -4.28 5.10 -34.97
CA LEU A 257 -2.96 4.90 -34.38
C LEU A 257 -2.79 5.79 -33.16
N GLU A 258 -2.29 5.19 -32.09
CA GLU A 258 -1.84 5.87 -30.88
C GLU A 258 -0.45 5.40 -30.46
N ASN A 259 0.21 6.20 -29.63
CA ASN A 259 1.42 5.82 -28.90
C ASN A 259 1.10 5.77 -27.40
N THR A 260 0.87 4.58 -26.87
CA THR A 260 0.53 4.38 -25.45
C THR A 260 1.63 4.81 -24.48
N ALA A 261 2.89 4.92 -24.94
CA ALA A 261 4.00 5.40 -24.14
C ALA A 261 4.05 6.94 -24.04
N ASP A 262 3.34 7.65 -24.93
CA ASP A 262 3.16 9.10 -24.85
C ASP A 262 1.80 9.44 -24.21
N GLU A 263 1.85 10.12 -23.07
CA GLU A 263 0.66 10.53 -22.33
C GLU A 263 -0.22 11.51 -23.13
N LYS A 264 0.36 12.33 -24.01
CA LYS A 264 -0.41 13.24 -24.88
C LYS A 264 -1.22 12.44 -25.92
N SER A 265 -0.57 11.52 -26.62
CA SER A 265 -1.22 10.61 -27.57
C SER A 265 -2.34 9.80 -26.92
N ARG A 266 -2.09 9.18 -25.76
CA ARG A 266 -3.09 8.40 -25.02
C ARG A 266 -4.34 9.21 -24.66
N LEU A 267 -4.15 10.42 -24.12
CA LEU A 267 -5.28 11.27 -23.73
C LEU A 267 -6.05 11.82 -24.95
N ALA A 268 -5.39 12.06 -26.10
CA ALA A 268 -6.07 12.38 -27.36
C ALA A 268 -6.87 11.17 -27.87
N PHE A 269 -6.29 9.97 -27.82
CA PHE A 269 -6.92 8.74 -28.27
C PHE A 269 -8.19 8.43 -27.49
N THR A 270 -8.20 8.57 -26.15
CA THR A 270 -9.42 8.38 -25.34
C THR A 270 -10.58 9.28 -25.79
N ARG A 271 -10.30 10.53 -26.15
CA ARG A 271 -11.31 11.48 -26.66
C ARG A 271 -11.76 11.12 -28.08
N VAL A 272 -10.82 10.74 -28.95
CA VAL A 272 -11.15 10.27 -30.30
C VAL A 272 -12.01 9.01 -30.23
N GLN A 273 -11.69 8.07 -29.34
CA GLN A 273 -12.45 6.83 -29.15
C GLN A 273 -13.89 7.13 -28.71
N GLU A 274 -14.08 8.06 -27.75
CA GLU A 274 -15.42 8.52 -27.34
C GLU A 274 -16.25 9.02 -28.53
N VAL A 275 -15.65 9.85 -29.39
CA VAL A 275 -16.30 10.37 -30.60
C VAL A 275 -16.62 9.25 -31.59
N MET A 276 -15.68 8.35 -31.84
CA MET A 276 -15.84 7.24 -32.78
C MET A 276 -16.96 6.29 -32.32
N ASP A 277 -17.03 5.97 -31.03
CA ASP A 277 -18.07 5.14 -30.44
C ASP A 277 -19.45 5.82 -30.53
N ALA A 278 -19.53 7.12 -30.23
CA ALA A 278 -20.78 7.89 -30.35
C ALA A 278 -21.26 7.97 -31.81
N TRP A 279 -20.35 8.19 -32.74
CA TRP A 279 -20.62 8.25 -34.18
C TRP A 279 -21.04 6.88 -34.75
N GLU A 280 -20.36 5.79 -34.37
CA GLU A 280 -20.73 4.42 -34.75
C GLU A 280 -22.17 4.10 -34.30
N ASN A 281 -22.51 4.43 -33.05
CA ASN A 281 -23.85 4.26 -32.52
C ASN A 281 -24.90 5.06 -33.30
N ALA A 282 -24.55 6.26 -33.78
CA ALA A 282 -25.45 7.06 -34.61
C ALA A 282 -25.65 6.44 -36.01
N ILE A 283 -24.60 5.94 -36.65
CA ILE A 283 -24.70 5.19 -37.92
C ILE A 283 -25.56 3.94 -37.73
N LEU A 284 -25.35 3.20 -36.63
CA LEU A 284 -26.12 1.99 -36.32
C LEU A 284 -27.60 2.31 -36.12
N ARG A 285 -27.94 3.38 -35.39
CA ARG A 285 -29.33 3.82 -35.20
C ARG A 285 -29.99 4.22 -36.52
N ASP A 286 -29.30 4.95 -37.39
CA ASP A 286 -29.80 5.30 -38.72
C ASP A 286 -30.06 4.03 -39.56
N ARG A 287 -29.11 3.09 -39.57
CA ARG A 287 -29.23 1.82 -40.28
C ARG A 287 -30.42 0.98 -39.78
N LEU A 288 -30.58 0.85 -38.46
CA LEU A 288 -31.72 0.14 -37.86
C LEU A 288 -33.06 0.82 -38.20
N SER A 289 -33.10 2.15 -38.12
CA SER A 289 -34.28 2.95 -38.48
C SER A 289 -34.71 2.74 -39.93
N ARG A 290 -33.75 2.80 -40.88
CA ARG A 290 -34.00 2.52 -42.31
C ARG A 290 -34.50 1.09 -42.54
N ALA A 291 -34.04 0.13 -41.74
CA ALA A 291 -34.49 -1.25 -41.77
C ALA A 291 -35.77 -1.52 -40.95
N GLN A 292 -36.39 -0.49 -40.35
CA GLN A 292 -37.56 -0.62 -39.48
C GLN A 292 -37.33 -1.56 -38.28
N LEU A 293 -36.07 -1.69 -37.84
CA LEU A 293 -35.67 -2.48 -36.70
C LEU A 293 -35.62 -1.62 -35.42
N PRO A 294 -35.96 -2.18 -34.24
CA PRO A 294 -35.85 -1.47 -32.98
C PRO A 294 -34.41 -1.01 -32.69
N ALA A 295 -34.25 0.21 -32.19
CA ALA A 295 -32.94 0.75 -31.80
C ALA A 295 -32.27 -0.02 -30.64
N SER A 296 -33.04 -0.81 -29.88
CA SER A 296 -32.57 -1.65 -28.78
C SER A 296 -31.99 -3.00 -29.22
N LEU A 297 -32.06 -3.34 -30.51
CA LEU A 297 -31.55 -4.62 -31.05
C LEU A 297 -30.09 -4.91 -30.68
N PRO A 298 -29.14 -3.94 -30.70
CA PRO A 298 -27.74 -4.17 -30.34
C PRO A 298 -27.49 -4.21 -28.82
N THR A 299 -28.41 -3.65 -28.02
CA THR A 299 -28.26 -3.45 -26.57
C THR A 299 -29.44 -4.05 -25.80
N PRO A 300 -29.64 -5.37 -25.85
CA PRO A 300 -30.84 -6.02 -25.32
C PRO A 300 -31.05 -5.87 -23.80
N ILE A 301 -29.99 -5.53 -23.05
CA ILE A 301 -30.03 -5.36 -21.58
C ILE A 301 -30.11 -3.88 -21.16
N ASN A 302 -29.56 -2.95 -21.98
CA ASN A 302 -29.40 -1.51 -21.74
C ASN A 302 -29.82 -1.00 -20.33
N PRO A 303 -28.99 -1.19 -19.29
CA PRO A 303 -29.38 -0.84 -17.93
C PRO A 303 -29.50 0.67 -17.76
N ASP A 304 -30.60 1.13 -17.16
CA ASP A 304 -30.77 2.52 -16.78
C ASP A 304 -29.85 2.83 -15.59
N VAL A 305 -28.73 3.52 -15.87
CA VAL A 305 -27.82 4.01 -14.83
C VAL A 305 -28.36 5.34 -14.32
N ILE A 306 -28.97 5.32 -13.14
CA ILE A 306 -29.39 6.52 -12.43
C ILE A 306 -28.25 6.92 -11.49
N ASP A 307 -27.56 8.01 -11.81
CA ASP A 307 -26.62 8.62 -10.87
C ASP A 307 -27.41 9.30 -9.74
N LEU A 308 -27.18 8.85 -8.51
CA LEU A 308 -27.80 9.37 -7.31
C LEU A 308 -26.88 10.36 -6.58
N ALA A 309 -25.67 10.59 -7.09
CA ALA A 309 -24.77 11.59 -6.56
C ALA A 309 -25.36 12.99 -6.78
N GLN A 310 -25.49 13.75 -5.70
CA GLN A 310 -25.74 15.19 -5.80
C GLN A 310 -24.39 15.89 -6.02
N ASP A 311 -24.31 16.90 -6.88
CA ASP A 311 -23.06 17.61 -7.22
C ASP A 311 -22.30 18.12 -5.98
N ASP A 312 -23.01 18.43 -4.89
CA ASP A 312 -22.46 18.87 -3.60
C ASP A 312 -21.68 17.76 -2.86
N GLN A 313 -21.94 16.48 -3.14
CA GLN A 313 -21.31 15.34 -2.46
C GLN A 313 -19.86 15.09 -2.93
N LEU A 314 -19.53 15.47 -4.18
CA LEU A 314 -18.17 15.34 -4.71
C LEU A 314 -17.21 16.33 -4.03
N ALA A 315 -17.64 17.58 -3.88
CA ALA A 315 -16.92 18.62 -3.13
C ALA A 315 -16.72 18.20 -1.67
N ALA A 316 -17.80 17.74 -1.03
CA ALA A 316 -17.79 17.28 0.36
C ALA A 316 -16.82 16.10 0.58
N ASN A 317 -16.67 15.20 -0.39
CA ASN A 317 -15.76 14.05 -0.31
C ASN A 317 -14.28 14.47 -0.33
N LEU A 318 -13.90 15.47 -1.12
CA LEU A 318 -12.52 15.98 -1.13
C LEU A 318 -12.19 16.71 0.18
N TRP A 319 -13.09 17.57 0.65
CA TRP A 319 -12.88 18.35 1.87
C TRP A 319 -12.91 17.50 3.15
N SER A 320 -13.82 16.53 3.24
CA SER A 320 -13.89 15.61 4.39
C SER A 320 -12.62 14.77 4.56
N LYS A 321 -11.82 14.58 3.49
CA LYS A 321 -10.50 13.95 3.56
C LYS A 321 -9.41 14.95 3.97
N LEU A 322 -9.40 16.14 3.38
CA LEU A 322 -8.32 17.12 3.59
C LEU A 322 -8.36 17.81 4.97
N PHE A 323 -9.54 18.16 5.49
CA PHE A 323 -9.67 18.90 6.75
C PHE A 323 -9.07 18.15 7.97
N PRO A 324 -9.42 16.88 8.24
CA PRO A 324 -8.84 16.14 9.36
C PRO A 324 -7.33 16.00 9.22
N ALA A 325 -6.84 15.75 8.01
CA ALA A 325 -5.41 15.61 7.74
C ALA A 325 -4.63 16.89 8.05
N MET A 326 -5.14 18.03 7.59
CA MET A 326 -4.54 19.33 7.87
C MET A 326 -4.56 19.66 9.37
N LEU A 327 -5.67 19.38 10.05
CA LEU A 327 -5.78 19.61 11.49
C LEU A 327 -4.74 18.82 12.29
N ILE A 328 -4.49 17.57 11.93
CA ILE A 328 -3.47 16.72 12.56
C ILE A 328 -2.06 17.27 12.33
N ILE A 329 -1.74 17.59 11.08
CA ILE A 329 -0.43 18.15 10.74
C ILE A 329 -0.23 19.47 11.48
N MET A 330 -1.26 20.31 11.59
CA MET A 330 -1.17 21.61 12.27
C MET A 330 -1.03 21.50 13.78
N ALA A 331 -1.74 20.57 14.42
CA ALA A 331 -1.54 20.30 15.83
C ALA A 331 -0.11 19.81 16.09
N ALA A 332 0.43 18.93 15.23
CA ALA A 332 1.80 18.46 15.34
C ALA A 332 2.83 19.59 15.14
N THR A 333 2.71 20.38 14.08
CA THR A 333 3.65 21.49 13.78
C THR A 333 3.53 22.64 14.77
N GLY A 334 2.33 22.93 15.25
CA GLY A 334 2.07 23.96 16.26
C GLY A 334 2.66 23.61 17.63
N ALA A 335 2.77 22.32 17.96
CA ALA A 335 3.51 21.85 19.13
C ALA A 335 5.03 21.77 18.90
N PHE A 336 5.46 21.51 17.66
CA PHE A 336 6.85 21.18 17.31
C PHE A 336 7.86 22.28 17.69
N TYR A 337 7.70 23.49 17.16
CA TYR A 337 8.66 24.57 17.40
C TYR A 337 8.66 25.09 18.84
N PRO A 338 7.49 25.35 19.47
CA PRO A 338 7.46 25.77 20.87
C PRO A 338 8.06 24.74 21.83
N ALA A 339 7.86 23.44 21.57
CA ALA A 339 8.47 22.40 22.40
C ALA A 339 10.00 22.37 22.31
N ILE A 340 10.56 22.57 21.10
CA ILE A 340 12.01 22.66 20.91
C ILE A 340 12.57 23.83 21.69
N ASP A 341 11.96 25.02 21.58
CA ASP A 341 12.46 26.20 22.26
C ASP A 341 12.36 26.10 23.79
N LEU A 342 11.22 25.61 24.30
CA LEU A 342 10.97 25.44 25.74
C LEU A 342 11.73 24.29 26.39
N GLY A 343 12.15 23.29 25.61
CA GLY A 343 12.92 22.14 26.06
C GLY A 343 14.41 22.29 25.76
N ALA A 344 14.78 22.00 24.51
CA ALA A 344 16.17 22.00 24.05
C ALA A 344 16.78 23.41 24.02
N GLY A 345 16.00 24.42 23.63
CA GLY A 345 16.45 25.81 23.50
C GLY A 345 16.80 26.44 24.84
N GLU A 346 15.96 26.26 25.87
CA GLU A 346 16.30 26.69 27.24
C GLU A 346 17.52 25.98 27.82
N LYS A 347 17.70 24.71 27.48
CA LYS A 347 18.88 23.94 27.88
C LYS A 347 20.15 24.45 27.19
N GLU A 348 20.08 24.73 25.89
CA GLU A 348 21.15 25.35 25.10
C GLU A 348 21.54 26.73 25.63
N ARG A 349 20.55 27.51 26.11
CA ARG A 349 20.76 28.85 26.69
C ARG A 349 21.23 28.82 28.16
N GLY A 350 21.26 27.66 28.81
CA GLY A 350 21.55 27.52 30.25
C GLY A 350 20.46 28.08 31.17
N THR A 351 19.31 28.50 30.65
CA THR A 351 18.22 29.08 31.48
C THR A 351 17.45 28.00 32.25
N MET A 352 17.51 26.75 31.80
CA MET A 352 16.89 25.61 32.46
C MET A 352 17.40 25.38 33.89
N GLU A 353 18.70 25.59 34.13
CA GLU A 353 19.34 25.39 35.44
C GLU A 353 18.78 26.37 36.48
N THR A 354 18.61 27.63 36.10
CA THR A 354 18.02 28.66 36.97
C THR A 354 16.57 28.34 37.33
N LEU A 355 15.81 27.76 36.40
CA LEU A 355 14.43 27.34 36.65
C LEU A 355 14.35 26.16 37.62
N LEU A 356 15.33 25.25 37.59
CA LEU A 356 15.41 24.10 38.51
C LEU A 356 15.81 24.46 39.94
N ILE A 357 16.42 25.64 40.15
CA ILE A 357 16.74 26.18 41.49
C ILE A 357 15.53 26.90 42.12
N SER A 358 14.53 27.27 41.30
CA SER A 358 13.32 27.92 41.78
C SER A 358 12.53 27.02 42.75
N PRO A 359 11.70 27.57 43.66
CA PRO A 359 10.91 26.78 44.61
C PRO A 359 9.75 25.98 43.97
N ALA A 360 9.73 25.84 42.63
CA ALA A 360 8.74 25.06 41.89
C ALA A 360 9.17 23.61 41.74
N ARG A 361 8.22 22.68 41.84
CA ARG A 361 8.49 21.25 41.61
C ARG A 361 8.75 21.00 40.12
N ARG A 362 9.58 20.00 39.80
CA ARG A 362 9.82 19.58 38.39
C ARG A 362 8.52 19.28 37.65
N THR A 363 7.56 18.64 38.30
CA THR A 363 6.21 18.39 37.76
C THR A 363 5.46 19.69 37.42
N GLU A 364 5.60 20.74 38.24
CA GLU A 364 4.94 22.03 38.01
C GLU A 364 5.58 22.77 36.82
N ILE A 365 6.90 22.66 36.68
CA ILE A 365 7.66 23.17 35.53
C ILE A 365 7.18 22.52 34.23
N VAL A 366 7.13 21.18 34.20
CA VAL A 366 6.67 20.44 33.01
C VAL A 366 5.22 20.78 32.67
N LEU A 367 4.33 20.84 33.66
CA LEU A 367 2.92 21.19 33.42
C LEU A 367 2.76 22.60 32.86
N GLY A 368 3.53 23.58 33.36
CA GLY A 368 3.54 24.94 32.83
C GLY A 368 3.98 24.98 31.37
N LYS A 369 5.10 24.34 31.04
CA LYS A 369 5.63 24.24 29.67
C LYS A 369 4.68 23.51 28.73
N PHE A 370 4.13 22.38 29.17
CA PHE A 370 3.15 21.58 28.44
C PHE A 370 1.93 22.40 28.05
N LEU A 371 1.34 23.14 29.00
CA LEU A 371 0.18 24.00 28.73
C LEU A 371 0.53 25.11 27.72
N THR A 372 1.74 25.67 27.78
CA THR A 372 2.19 26.66 26.79
C THR A 372 2.21 26.06 25.39
N VAL A 373 2.89 24.91 25.21
CA VAL A 373 2.97 24.22 23.91
C VAL A 373 1.57 23.86 23.41
N MET A 374 0.68 23.39 24.29
CA MET A 374 -0.69 23.02 23.94
C MET A 374 -1.51 24.21 23.46
N ILE A 375 -1.38 25.38 24.09
CA ILE A 375 -2.06 26.61 23.64
C ILE A 375 -1.59 27.02 22.25
N PHE A 376 -0.28 26.96 21.97
CA PHE A 376 0.24 27.26 20.63
C PHE A 376 -0.25 26.24 19.59
N SER A 377 -0.22 24.95 19.92
CA SER A 377 -0.76 23.87 19.07
C SER A 377 -2.24 24.09 18.72
N VAL A 378 -3.09 24.31 19.72
CA VAL A 378 -4.53 24.58 19.50
C VAL A 378 -4.72 25.85 18.68
N SER A 379 -4.00 26.92 19.00
CA SER A 379 -4.11 28.20 18.29
C SER A 379 -3.73 28.07 16.82
N THR A 380 -2.62 27.38 16.50
CA THR A 380 -2.20 27.13 15.11
C THR A 380 -3.24 26.36 14.33
N ALA A 381 -3.79 25.29 14.91
CA ALA A 381 -4.80 24.48 14.24
C ALA A 381 -6.11 25.26 14.01
N LEU A 382 -6.56 26.07 14.98
CA LEU A 382 -7.75 26.92 14.83
C LEU A 382 -7.53 28.05 13.81
N LEU A 383 -6.36 28.70 13.83
CA LEU A 383 -6.02 29.74 12.85
C LEU A 383 -5.97 29.17 11.43
N ASN A 384 -5.43 27.96 11.24
CA ASN A 384 -5.42 27.33 9.92
C ASN A 384 -6.84 26.95 9.47
N LEU A 385 -7.67 26.39 10.37
CA LEU A 385 -9.08 26.10 10.05
C LEU A 385 -9.82 27.37 9.61
N ALA A 386 -9.60 28.50 10.30
CA ALA A 386 -10.16 29.79 9.92
C ALA A 386 -9.61 30.28 8.57
N SER A 387 -8.30 30.11 8.31
CA SER A 387 -7.66 30.45 7.03
C SER A 387 -8.29 29.69 5.88
N MET A 388 -8.40 28.37 6.00
CA MET A 388 -9.01 27.50 4.99
C MET A 388 -10.47 27.87 4.74
N GLY A 389 -11.23 28.19 5.79
CA GLY A 389 -12.60 28.70 5.65
C GLY A 389 -12.66 30.02 4.86
N PHE A 390 -11.72 30.94 5.09
CA PHE A 390 -11.64 32.19 4.34
C PHE A 390 -11.21 31.97 2.87
N THR A 391 -10.16 31.17 2.65
CA THR A 391 -9.64 30.84 1.32
C THR A 391 -10.66 30.09 0.48
N GLY A 392 -11.39 29.13 1.06
CA GLY A 392 -12.49 28.43 0.37
C GLY A 392 -13.53 29.42 -0.15
N ARG A 393 -14.01 30.35 0.68
CA ARG A 393 -14.95 31.41 0.26
C ARG A 393 -14.39 32.32 -0.82
N HIS A 394 -13.11 32.69 -0.71
CA HIS A 394 -12.48 33.57 -1.69
C HIS A 394 -12.25 32.86 -3.03
N MET A 395 -11.88 31.59 -3.00
CA MET A 395 -11.68 30.77 -4.21
C MET A 395 -12.98 30.62 -4.99
N VAL A 396 -14.10 30.36 -4.31
CA VAL A 396 -15.45 30.33 -4.91
C VAL A 396 -15.76 31.63 -5.66
N LYS A 397 -15.34 32.78 -5.15
CA LYS A 397 -15.56 34.08 -5.80
C LYS A 397 -14.66 34.34 -7.00
N VAL A 398 -13.46 33.76 -7.04
CA VAL A 398 -12.45 34.01 -8.09
C VAL A 398 -12.63 33.09 -9.30
N VAL A 399 -13.13 31.87 -9.10
CA VAL A 399 -13.24 30.85 -10.16
C VAL A 399 -14.47 31.06 -11.07
N GLY A 400 -15.45 31.86 -10.65
CA GLY A 400 -16.65 32.19 -11.45
C GLY A 400 -17.62 31.00 -11.63
N ASP A 401 -18.88 31.30 -11.96
CA ASP A 401 -19.97 30.31 -11.99
C ASP A 401 -19.76 29.15 -13.01
N GLY A 402 -18.95 29.35 -14.04
CA GLY A 402 -18.80 28.38 -15.15
C GLY A 402 -17.84 27.20 -14.88
N ALA A 403 -16.75 27.40 -14.14
CA ALA A 403 -15.80 26.33 -13.77
C ALA A 403 -16.16 25.65 -12.44
N MET A 404 -17.09 26.24 -11.68
CA MET A 404 -17.61 25.75 -10.40
C MET A 404 -18.59 24.58 -10.53
N SER A 405 -19.29 24.42 -11.66
CA SER A 405 -20.24 23.31 -11.85
C SER A 405 -19.59 21.92 -11.74
N LYS A 406 -18.27 21.82 -11.91
CA LYS A 406 -17.50 20.56 -11.76
C LYS A 406 -16.88 20.34 -10.38
N ILE A 407 -16.82 21.38 -9.53
CA ILE A 407 -16.17 21.30 -8.21
C ILE A 407 -17.20 21.23 -7.07
N GLY A 408 -18.50 21.40 -7.37
CA GLY A 408 -19.61 21.32 -6.41
C GLY A 408 -19.69 22.53 -5.48
N ASP A 409 -20.85 22.78 -4.87
CA ASP A 409 -21.00 23.89 -3.93
C ASP A 409 -20.11 23.65 -2.70
N LEU A 410 -19.35 24.66 -2.29
CA LEU A 410 -18.38 24.56 -1.20
C LEU A 410 -19.13 24.61 0.14
N SER A 411 -19.84 23.53 0.46
CA SER A 411 -20.62 23.46 1.69
C SER A 411 -19.71 23.56 2.91
N PHE A 412 -19.95 24.57 3.75
CA PHE A 412 -19.21 24.73 5.01
C PHE A 412 -19.52 23.56 5.96
N PRO A 413 -18.54 23.13 6.78
CA PRO A 413 -18.81 22.16 7.82
C PRO A 413 -20.00 22.60 8.69
N SER A 414 -20.87 21.65 9.02
CA SER A 414 -22.02 21.92 9.88
C SER A 414 -21.57 22.45 11.25
N PRO A 415 -22.41 23.22 11.96
CA PRO A 415 -22.09 23.68 13.32
C PRO A 415 -21.74 22.53 14.28
N SER A 416 -22.37 21.37 14.11
CA SER A 416 -22.05 20.16 14.90
C SER A 416 -20.66 19.61 14.56
N ALA A 417 -20.27 19.57 13.28
CA ALA A 417 -18.93 19.18 12.87
C ALA A 417 -17.86 20.14 13.42
N LEU A 418 -18.11 21.46 13.38
CA LEU A 418 -17.21 22.47 13.95
C LEU A 418 -17.02 22.28 15.46
N PHE A 419 -18.09 21.98 16.19
CA PHE A 419 -18.00 21.67 17.62
C PHE A 419 -17.09 20.47 17.88
N TRP A 420 -17.28 19.37 17.15
CA TRP A 420 -16.48 18.16 17.31
C TRP A 420 -15.02 18.35 16.88
N ILE A 421 -14.77 19.17 15.86
CA ILE A 421 -13.42 19.61 15.49
C ILE A 421 -12.71 20.23 16.69
N VAL A 422 -13.34 21.18 17.39
CA VAL A 422 -12.75 21.85 18.56
C VAL A 422 -12.55 20.87 19.72
N VAL A 423 -13.56 20.03 19.99
CA VAL A 423 -13.50 19.04 21.10
C VAL A 423 -12.37 18.03 20.89
N LEU A 424 -12.21 17.50 19.67
CA LEU A 424 -11.19 16.51 19.34
C LEU A 424 -9.80 17.12 19.15
N LEU A 425 -9.71 18.41 18.82
CA LEU A 425 -8.45 19.13 18.70
C LEU A 425 -7.70 19.26 20.05
N ILE A 426 -8.43 19.40 21.16
CA ILE A 426 -7.82 19.56 22.50
C ILE A 426 -6.96 18.34 22.88
N PRO A 427 -7.50 17.10 22.95
CA PRO A 427 -6.70 15.94 23.33
C PRO A 427 -5.62 15.62 22.29
N LEU A 428 -5.85 15.91 21.01
CA LEU A 428 -4.83 15.75 19.96
C LEU A 428 -3.65 16.72 20.16
N SER A 429 -3.94 17.99 20.43
CA SER A 429 -2.91 19.01 20.73
C SER A 429 -2.16 18.69 22.02
N ALA A 430 -2.87 18.19 23.04
CA ALA A 430 -2.25 17.68 24.26
C ALA A 430 -1.27 16.53 23.95
N LEU A 431 -1.67 15.56 23.12
CA LEU A 431 -0.80 14.44 22.76
C LEU A 431 0.50 14.92 22.12
N PHE A 432 0.41 15.77 21.08
CA PHE A 432 1.59 16.29 20.39
C PHE A 432 2.45 17.17 21.31
N SER A 433 1.83 18.00 22.15
CA SER A 433 2.57 18.85 23.09
C SER A 433 3.40 18.04 24.09
N ALA A 434 2.81 16.97 24.65
CA ALA A 434 3.51 16.09 25.58
C ALA A 434 4.63 15.29 24.91
N LEU A 435 4.37 14.72 23.72
CA LEU A 435 5.38 13.96 22.96
C LEU A 435 6.53 14.84 22.48
N CYS A 436 6.23 16.00 21.90
CA CYS A 436 7.24 16.95 21.44
C CYS A 436 8.07 17.48 22.61
N LEU A 437 7.45 17.80 23.75
CA LEU A 437 8.19 18.25 24.94
C LEU A 437 9.09 17.15 25.48
N ALA A 438 8.59 15.91 25.60
CA ALA A 438 9.40 14.78 26.05
C ALA A 438 10.61 14.55 25.13
N LEU A 439 10.42 14.52 23.81
CA LEU A 439 11.51 14.35 22.85
C LEU A 439 12.48 15.53 22.84
N ALA A 440 11.99 16.76 22.92
CA ALA A 440 12.81 17.95 22.90
C ALA A 440 13.74 18.02 24.12
N THR A 441 13.30 17.54 25.28
CA THR A 441 14.11 17.54 26.51
C THR A 441 15.32 16.61 26.46
N PHE A 442 15.28 15.57 25.62
CA PHE A 442 16.45 14.73 25.38
C PHE A 442 17.56 15.44 24.62
N ALA A 443 17.22 16.44 23.82
CA ALA A 443 18.18 17.17 23.01
C ALA A 443 19.07 18.07 23.86
N ARG A 444 20.29 18.32 23.37
CA ARG A 444 21.20 19.31 23.97
C ARG A 444 21.07 20.68 23.33
N SER A 445 20.66 20.72 22.06
CA SER A 445 20.50 21.95 21.28
C SER A 445 19.19 21.94 20.52
N SER A 446 18.74 23.12 20.11
CA SER A 446 17.54 23.30 19.28
C SER A 446 17.63 22.51 17.96
N LYS A 447 18.84 22.43 17.37
CA LYS A 447 19.10 21.63 16.15
C LYS A 447 18.96 20.13 16.40
N GLU A 448 19.53 19.63 17.50
CA GLU A 448 19.39 18.22 17.88
C GLU A 448 17.92 17.88 18.21
N GLY A 449 17.20 18.81 18.84
CA GLY A 449 15.76 18.70 19.09
C GLY A 449 14.96 18.51 17.82
N GLN A 450 15.27 19.29 16.77
CA GLN A 450 14.64 19.11 15.46
C GLN A 450 14.83 17.69 14.92
N TYR A 451 16.04 17.14 15.01
CA TYR A 451 16.31 15.76 14.55
C TYR A 451 15.56 14.70 15.35
N TYR A 452 15.41 14.84 16.66
CA TYR A 452 14.63 13.89 17.46
C TYR A 452 13.13 13.96 17.18
N LEU A 453 12.59 15.14 16.85
CA LEU A 453 11.17 15.31 16.58
C LEU A 453 10.80 14.99 15.12
N THR A 454 11.73 14.99 14.16
CA THR A 454 11.42 14.65 12.74
C THR A 454 10.80 13.25 12.57
N PRO A 455 11.29 12.17 13.20
CA PRO A 455 10.64 10.86 13.15
C PRO A 455 9.19 10.88 13.64
N LEU A 456 8.88 11.67 14.68
CA LEU A 456 7.51 11.85 15.16
C LEU A 456 6.62 12.48 14.08
N LEU A 457 7.12 13.48 13.35
CA LEU A 457 6.39 14.06 12.22
C LEU A 457 6.20 13.06 11.08
N MET A 458 7.20 12.23 10.76
CA MET A 458 7.09 11.21 9.70
C MET A 458 6.05 10.14 10.03
N VAL A 459 6.04 9.64 11.28
CA VAL A 459 5.02 8.71 11.75
C VAL A 459 3.63 9.35 11.67
N THR A 460 3.51 10.61 12.12
CA THR A 460 2.25 11.36 12.07
C THR A 460 1.75 11.55 10.64
N LEU A 461 2.64 11.89 9.71
CA LEU A 461 2.31 12.03 8.30
C LEU A 461 1.84 10.70 7.70
N GLY A 462 2.54 9.59 7.99
CA GLY A 462 2.14 8.26 7.55
C GLY A 462 0.76 7.85 8.06
N LEU A 463 0.46 8.08 9.35
CA LEU A 463 -0.87 7.82 9.93
C LEU A 463 -1.94 8.73 9.31
N THR A 464 -1.59 9.96 8.97
CA THR A 464 -2.50 10.92 8.32
C THR A 464 -2.85 10.45 6.91
N VAL A 465 -1.85 10.07 6.11
CA VAL A 465 -2.05 9.53 4.75
C VAL A 465 -2.86 8.24 4.79
N PHE A 466 -2.61 7.38 5.77
CA PHE A 466 -3.42 6.18 6.00
C PHE A 466 -4.91 6.51 6.18
N CYS A 467 -5.25 7.59 6.88
CA CYS A 467 -6.64 8.01 7.10
C CYS A 467 -7.31 8.61 5.84
N LEU A 468 -6.53 9.10 4.88
CA LEU A 468 -7.04 9.64 3.61
C LEU A 468 -7.62 8.55 2.69
N SER A 469 -7.19 7.29 2.87
CA SER A 469 -7.66 6.17 2.06
C SER A 469 -9.18 5.98 2.17
N PRO A 470 -9.91 5.81 1.06
CA PRO A 470 -11.35 5.52 1.10
C PRO A 470 -11.66 4.15 1.72
N ALA A 471 -10.71 3.21 1.68
CA ALA A 471 -10.88 1.87 2.27
C ALA A 471 -10.78 1.86 3.81
N VAL A 472 -10.35 2.97 4.41
CA VAL A 472 -10.16 3.08 5.87
C VAL A 472 -11.29 3.93 6.45
N GLU A 473 -12.18 3.24 7.15
CA GLU A 473 -13.32 3.81 7.88
C GLU A 473 -13.15 3.59 9.38
N ILE A 474 -13.80 4.42 10.20
CA ILE A 474 -13.75 4.25 11.65
C ILE A 474 -14.48 2.96 12.06
N ASN A 475 -13.85 2.22 12.97
CA ASN A 475 -14.41 1.05 13.65
C ASN A 475 -13.92 1.05 15.10
N ALA A 476 -14.32 0.04 15.87
CA ALA A 476 -13.94 -0.06 17.28
C ALA A 476 -12.41 -0.01 17.50
N PHE A 477 -11.62 -0.79 16.75
CA PHE A 477 -10.16 -0.76 16.84
C PHE A 477 -9.55 0.60 16.48
N TYR A 478 -9.91 1.17 15.33
CA TYR A 478 -9.35 2.47 14.91
C TYR A 478 -9.79 3.62 15.80
N SER A 479 -10.99 3.54 16.41
CA SER A 479 -11.45 4.55 17.38
C SER A 479 -10.55 4.64 18.62
N MET A 480 -9.87 3.55 18.98
CA MET A 480 -8.98 3.49 20.14
C MET A 480 -7.51 3.82 19.79
N MET A 481 -7.19 4.02 18.52
CA MET A 481 -5.83 4.31 18.05
C MET A 481 -5.53 5.81 18.18
N PRO A 482 -4.35 6.20 18.72
CA PRO A 482 -3.99 7.62 18.79
C PRO A 482 -3.87 8.21 17.40
N ILE A 483 -4.27 9.48 17.24
CA ILE A 483 -4.28 10.23 15.97
C ILE A 483 -5.33 9.69 14.98
N VAL A 484 -5.29 8.40 14.65
CA VAL A 484 -6.19 7.75 13.68
C VAL A 484 -7.65 7.80 14.11
N GLY A 485 -7.95 7.55 15.40
CA GLY A 485 -9.32 7.62 15.89
C GLY A 485 -9.92 9.02 15.73
N VAL A 486 -9.14 10.06 16.03
CA VAL A 486 -9.53 11.46 15.83
C VAL A 486 -9.71 11.78 14.34
N ALA A 487 -8.75 11.35 13.51
CA ALA A 487 -8.76 11.59 12.07
C ALA A 487 -10.01 11.01 11.39
N LEU A 488 -10.31 9.73 11.66
CA LEU A 488 -11.39 9.01 11.02
C LEU A 488 -12.76 9.41 11.56
N LEU A 489 -12.86 9.79 12.85
CA LEU A 489 -14.09 10.33 13.41
C LEU A 489 -14.44 11.66 12.75
N LEU A 490 -13.46 12.56 12.61
CA LEU A 490 -13.65 13.83 11.91
C LEU A 490 -13.98 13.63 10.43
N LYS A 491 -13.25 12.74 9.74
CA LYS A 491 -13.54 12.37 8.34
C LYS A 491 -14.98 11.89 8.18
N GLY A 492 -15.43 10.98 9.04
CA GLY A 492 -16.80 10.45 9.00
C GLY A 492 -17.86 11.53 9.26
N MET A 493 -17.64 12.38 10.27
CA MET A 493 -18.55 13.48 10.60
C MET A 493 -18.65 14.55 9.51
N LEU A 494 -17.59 14.75 8.73
CA LEU A 494 -17.58 15.68 7.60
C LEU A 494 -18.18 15.08 6.32
N LEU A 495 -18.09 13.75 6.14
CA LEU A 495 -18.54 13.07 4.92
C LEU A 495 -20.05 12.76 4.91
N SER A 496 -20.65 12.38 6.04
CA SER A 496 -22.06 11.94 6.08
C SER A 496 -22.85 12.63 7.18
N THR A 497 -23.77 13.51 6.79
CA THR A 497 -24.77 14.10 7.69
C THR A 497 -25.85 13.08 8.10
N VAL A 498 -26.15 12.11 7.24
CA VAL A 498 -27.23 11.11 7.43
C VAL A 498 -26.85 10.04 8.45
N ASN A 499 -25.58 9.62 8.50
CA ASN A 499 -25.10 8.59 9.43
C ASN A 499 -24.33 9.15 10.66
N ALA A 500 -24.35 10.46 10.86
CA ALA A 500 -23.66 11.13 11.97
C ALA A 500 -24.06 10.55 13.35
N GLY A 501 -25.31 10.12 13.50
CA GLY A 501 -25.82 9.49 14.72
C GLY A 501 -25.05 8.22 15.12
N ALA A 502 -24.74 7.35 14.15
CA ALA A 502 -24.00 6.11 14.39
C ALA A 502 -22.52 6.37 14.74
N LEU A 503 -21.95 7.46 14.21
CA LEU A 503 -20.57 7.85 14.45
C LEU A 503 -20.32 8.35 15.87
N TYR A 504 -21.33 8.91 16.55
CA TYR A 504 -21.18 9.39 17.94
C TYR A 504 -20.82 8.28 18.93
N VAL A 505 -21.16 7.02 18.64
CA VAL A 505 -20.76 5.87 19.46
C VAL A 505 -19.24 5.79 19.61
N TYR A 506 -18.48 6.18 18.58
CA TYR A 506 -17.03 6.16 18.59
C TYR A 506 -16.40 7.38 19.28
N ALA A 507 -17.17 8.45 19.55
CA ALA A 507 -16.64 9.66 20.18
C ALA A 507 -16.11 9.40 21.61
N ILE A 508 -16.80 8.58 22.40
CA ILE A 508 -16.38 8.24 23.76
C ILE A 508 -15.07 7.44 23.74
N PRO A 509 -14.94 6.30 23.01
CA PRO A 509 -13.68 5.60 22.87
C PRO A 509 -12.54 6.52 22.43
N VAL A 510 -12.74 7.33 21.38
CA VAL A 510 -11.72 8.24 20.86
C VAL A 510 -11.25 9.23 21.92
N LEU A 511 -12.17 9.86 22.66
CA LEU A 511 -11.82 10.82 23.69
C LEU A 511 -11.09 10.17 24.86
N VAL A 512 -11.62 9.04 25.37
CA VAL A 512 -11.03 8.32 26.50
C VAL A 512 -9.62 7.86 26.17
N THR A 513 -9.40 7.24 25.02
CA THR A 513 -8.07 6.77 24.62
C THR A 513 -7.14 7.93 24.31
N SER A 514 -7.59 8.98 23.62
CA SER A 514 -6.76 10.14 23.31
C SER A 514 -6.30 10.86 24.58
N ILE A 515 -7.20 11.06 25.55
CA ILE A 515 -6.83 11.60 26.87
C ILE A 515 -5.84 10.65 27.57
N GLY A 516 -6.10 9.34 27.54
CA GLY A 516 -5.20 8.33 28.09
C GLY A 516 -3.78 8.39 27.53
N TYR A 517 -3.64 8.43 26.20
CA TYR A 517 -2.33 8.55 25.54
C TYR A 517 -1.65 9.88 25.84
N SER A 518 -2.40 10.98 25.90
CA SER A 518 -1.86 12.29 26.29
C SER A 518 -1.34 12.30 27.72
N LEU A 519 -2.05 11.68 28.65
CA LEU A 519 -1.59 11.54 30.05
C LEU A 519 -0.36 10.63 30.16
N LEU A 520 -0.30 9.54 29.39
CA LEU A 520 0.89 8.68 29.32
C LEU A 520 2.11 9.40 28.73
N ALA A 521 1.91 10.16 27.65
CA ALA A 521 2.97 10.98 27.06
C ALA A 521 3.44 12.07 28.03
N LEU A 522 2.51 12.71 28.75
CA LEU A 522 2.84 13.74 29.75
C LEU A 522 3.57 13.14 30.95
N TRP A 523 3.15 11.96 31.41
CA TRP A 523 3.87 11.19 32.43
C TRP A 523 5.30 10.89 31.97
N TRP A 524 5.50 10.50 30.71
CA TRP A 524 6.82 10.27 30.15
C TRP A 524 7.66 11.55 30.10
N ALA A 525 7.08 12.69 29.71
CA ALA A 525 7.75 14.00 29.76
C ALA A 525 8.20 14.36 31.19
N ILE A 526 7.35 14.12 32.19
CA ILE A 526 7.67 14.35 33.60
C ILE A 526 8.83 13.45 34.06
N ASP A 527 8.82 12.16 33.70
CA ASP A 527 9.91 11.23 34.01
C ASP A 527 11.24 11.70 33.41
N GLN A 528 11.25 12.23 32.17
CA GLN A 528 12.46 12.76 31.55
C GLN A 528 13.03 13.97 32.30
N PHE A 529 12.17 14.90 32.72
CA PHE A 529 12.61 16.04 33.52
C PHE A 529 13.10 15.66 34.91
N GLN A 530 12.75 14.48 35.43
CA GLN A 530 13.27 13.99 36.71
C GLN A 530 14.66 13.36 36.58
N ARG A 531 15.07 12.98 35.37
CA ARG A 531 16.35 12.31 35.08
C ARG A 531 17.48 13.31 34.87
N GLU A 532 18.47 13.29 35.75
CA GLU A 532 19.64 14.18 35.68
C GLU A 532 20.55 13.87 34.49
N ASP A 533 20.67 12.60 34.10
CA ASP A 533 21.44 12.17 32.92
C ASP A 533 20.85 12.71 31.61
N VAL A 534 19.54 12.96 31.58
CA VAL A 534 18.85 13.56 30.44
C VAL A 534 19.00 15.08 30.45
N LEU A 535 18.87 15.69 31.62
CA LEU A 535 19.02 17.14 31.79
C LEU A 535 20.45 17.64 31.54
N PHE A 536 21.47 16.89 31.97
CA PHE A 536 22.89 17.32 31.97
C PHE A 536 23.78 16.52 31.02
N ARG A 537 23.22 15.95 29.94
CA ARG A 537 23.96 15.11 28.99
C ARG A 537 25.12 15.89 28.33
N GLU A 538 26.38 15.61 28.67
CA GLU A 538 27.58 16.23 28.06
C GLU A 538 27.85 15.72 26.64
N ALA A 539 28.38 16.60 25.78
CA ALA A 539 28.48 16.42 24.33
C ALA A 539 29.56 15.43 23.85
N GLU A 540 29.24 14.15 23.70
CA GLU A 540 29.97 13.33 22.72
C GLU A 540 29.62 13.83 21.31
N ARG A 541 30.60 14.41 20.61
CA ARG A 541 30.50 14.77 19.19
C ARG A 541 30.41 13.47 18.38
N PHE A 542 29.24 13.20 17.81
CA PHE A 542 29.01 12.02 16.98
C PHE A 542 29.68 12.21 15.61
N GLU A 543 30.85 11.62 15.41
CA GLU A 543 31.50 11.51 14.10
C GLU A 543 31.24 10.12 13.52
N VAL A 544 30.49 10.05 12.41
CA VAL A 544 30.06 8.78 11.77
C VAL A 544 31.25 7.87 11.46
N GLY A 545 32.38 8.43 11.01
CA GLY A 545 33.58 7.66 10.69
C GLY A 545 34.29 7.06 11.90
N LEU A 546 34.35 7.79 13.02
CA LEU A 546 34.89 7.26 14.29
C LEU A 546 33.92 6.27 14.92
N TRP A 547 32.62 6.51 14.84
CA TRP A 547 31.57 5.61 15.31
C TRP A 547 31.61 4.27 14.56
N LEU A 548 31.72 4.27 13.23
CA LEU A 548 31.80 3.04 12.43
C LEU A 548 33.08 2.24 12.70
N LYS A 549 34.22 2.93 12.82
CA LYS A 549 35.50 2.32 13.24
C LYS A 549 35.42 1.75 14.66
N HIS A 550 34.74 2.44 15.58
CA HIS A 550 34.50 1.97 16.93
C HIS A 550 33.60 0.73 16.91
N LEU A 551 32.44 0.77 16.25
CA LEU A 551 31.51 -0.36 16.11
C LEU A 551 32.19 -1.65 15.61
N MET A 552 33.10 -1.51 14.65
CA MET A 552 33.82 -2.67 14.10
C MET A 552 34.97 -3.16 15.00
N ARG A 553 35.54 -2.29 15.83
CA ARG A 553 36.74 -2.58 16.65
C ARG A 553 36.40 -2.98 18.09
N THR A 554 35.40 -2.38 18.70
CA THR A 554 34.90 -2.66 20.04
C THR A 554 33.55 -3.37 19.94
N LYS A 555 33.62 -4.68 19.69
CA LYS A 555 32.44 -5.53 19.65
C LYS A 555 32.12 -6.05 21.04
N ASP A 556 30.85 -5.98 21.42
CA ASP A 556 30.35 -6.56 22.65
C ASP A 556 29.93 -8.03 22.44
N ALA A 557 29.81 -8.79 23.54
CA ALA A 557 29.35 -10.18 23.48
C ALA A 557 27.89 -10.35 23.03
N LEU A 558 27.07 -9.31 23.23
CA LEU A 558 25.64 -9.28 22.94
C LEU A 558 25.31 -7.92 22.29
N PRO A 559 24.28 -7.86 21.44
CA PRO A 559 23.87 -6.60 20.84
C PRO A 559 23.40 -5.60 21.92
N SER A 560 23.49 -4.32 21.62
CA SER A 560 22.97 -3.25 22.45
C SER A 560 21.46 -3.05 22.23
N PHE A 561 20.82 -2.29 23.13
CA PHE A 561 19.42 -1.90 22.98
C PHE A 561 19.18 -1.12 21.67
N ALA A 562 20.12 -0.23 21.31
CA ALA A 562 20.03 0.58 20.11
C ALA A 562 20.19 -0.27 18.84
N GLU A 563 21.12 -1.23 18.84
CA GLU A 563 21.30 -2.15 17.70
C GLU A 563 20.07 -3.05 17.48
N ALA A 564 19.44 -3.54 18.55
CA ALA A 564 18.19 -4.30 18.44
C ALA A 564 17.04 -3.44 17.87
N GLY A 565 16.88 -2.21 18.37
CA GLY A 565 15.89 -1.27 17.84
C GLY A 565 16.15 -0.91 16.37
N PHE A 566 17.41 -0.69 16.01
CA PHE A 566 17.82 -0.39 14.64
C PHE A 566 17.57 -1.57 13.69
N CYS A 567 17.89 -2.80 14.11
CA CYS A 567 17.58 -4.01 13.35
C CYS A 567 16.08 -4.12 13.06
N PHE A 568 15.23 -3.91 14.07
CA PHE A 568 13.78 -3.89 13.90
C PHE A 568 13.32 -2.81 12.91
N VAL A 569 13.85 -1.59 13.03
CA VAL A 569 13.51 -0.49 12.10
C VAL A 569 13.94 -0.81 10.66
N ILE A 570 15.12 -1.41 10.45
CA ILE A 570 15.55 -1.86 9.12
C ILE A 570 14.57 -2.90 8.55
N ILE A 571 14.19 -3.91 9.33
CA ILE A 571 13.24 -4.94 8.89
C ILE A 571 11.92 -4.29 8.45
N MET A 572 11.38 -3.36 9.26
CA MET A 572 10.14 -2.64 8.94
C MET A 572 10.27 -1.76 7.69
N LEU A 573 11.39 -1.05 7.53
CA LEU A 573 11.64 -0.18 6.36
C LEU A 573 11.79 -1.00 5.08
N LEU A 574 12.53 -2.11 5.12
CA LEU A 574 12.67 -3.01 3.97
C LEU A 574 11.33 -3.64 3.60
N GLN A 575 10.55 -4.06 4.59
CA GLN A 575 9.20 -4.60 4.36
C GLN A 575 8.27 -3.55 3.73
N PHE A 576 8.31 -2.30 4.20
CA PHE A 576 7.53 -1.21 3.61
C PHE A 576 7.99 -0.87 2.19
N ALA A 577 9.30 -0.75 1.97
CA ALA A 577 9.87 -0.37 0.68
C ALA A 577 9.59 -1.41 -0.42
N LEU A 578 9.64 -2.71 -0.09
CA LEU A 578 9.41 -3.78 -1.05
C LEU A 578 7.94 -4.19 -1.19
N MET A 579 7.03 -3.64 -0.37
CA MET A 579 5.60 -4.03 -0.36
C MET A 579 4.96 -3.88 -1.75
N ASN A 580 5.13 -2.71 -2.37
CA ASN A 580 4.53 -2.43 -3.68
C ASN A 580 5.13 -3.33 -4.77
N THR A 581 6.45 -3.51 -4.77
CA THR A 581 7.14 -4.40 -5.71
C THR A 581 6.68 -5.85 -5.59
N ILE A 582 6.52 -6.36 -4.37
CA ILE A 582 6.01 -7.72 -4.12
C ILE A 582 4.57 -7.84 -4.63
N ARG A 583 3.72 -6.84 -4.34
CA ARG A 583 2.33 -6.81 -4.79
C ARG A 583 2.24 -6.84 -6.32
N ASP A 584 3.00 -5.99 -7.00
CA ASP A 584 3.00 -5.89 -8.47
C ASP A 584 3.50 -7.19 -9.11
N ALA A 585 4.53 -7.83 -8.51
CA ALA A 585 5.05 -9.12 -8.96
C ALA A 585 4.03 -10.28 -8.82
N ILE A 586 3.07 -10.19 -7.89
CA ILE A 586 1.99 -11.18 -7.73
C ILE A 586 0.90 -10.92 -8.77
N VAL A 587 0.50 -9.66 -8.95
CA VAL A 587 -0.59 -9.27 -9.86
C VAL A 587 -0.23 -9.52 -11.32
N THR A 588 1.04 -9.30 -11.70
CA THR A 588 1.53 -9.52 -13.07
C THR A 588 1.75 -11.00 -13.43
N ALA A 589 1.71 -11.90 -12.45
CA ALA A 589 1.93 -13.32 -12.71
C ALA A 589 0.69 -13.99 -13.35
N PRO A 590 0.88 -14.94 -14.29
CA PRO A 590 -0.22 -15.74 -14.84
C PRO A 590 -1.02 -16.43 -13.74
N GLU A 591 -2.35 -16.50 -13.90
CA GLU A 591 -3.28 -16.99 -12.87
C GLU A 591 -2.90 -18.36 -12.29
N SER A 592 -2.50 -19.29 -13.16
CA SER A 592 -2.07 -20.65 -12.77
C SER A 592 -0.80 -20.68 -11.91
N GLN A 593 0.00 -19.61 -11.89
CA GLN A 593 1.27 -19.54 -11.18
C GLN A 593 1.25 -18.56 -10.00
N ARG A 594 0.18 -17.77 -9.81
CA ARG A 594 0.11 -16.74 -8.76
C ARG A 594 0.33 -17.31 -7.35
N ALA A 595 -0.25 -18.48 -7.05
CA ALA A 595 -0.13 -19.13 -5.75
C ALA A 595 1.33 -19.50 -5.43
N VAL A 596 1.99 -20.22 -6.34
CA VAL A 596 3.40 -20.62 -6.20
C VAL A 596 4.30 -19.39 -6.14
N ARG A 597 4.05 -18.38 -6.98
CA ARG A 597 4.81 -17.13 -6.97
C ARG A 597 4.67 -16.39 -5.65
N THR A 598 3.48 -16.35 -5.08
CA THR A 598 3.22 -15.78 -3.74
C THR A 598 4.03 -16.50 -2.68
N MET A 599 4.03 -17.84 -2.67
CA MET A 599 4.81 -18.64 -1.71
C MET A 599 6.32 -18.40 -1.85
N GLN A 600 6.83 -18.32 -3.08
CA GLN A 600 8.24 -17.99 -3.34
C GLN A 600 8.62 -16.59 -2.82
N LEU A 601 7.79 -15.59 -3.08
CA LEU A 601 8.03 -14.21 -2.62
C LEU A 601 7.98 -14.11 -1.10
N LEU A 602 7.07 -14.83 -0.44
CA LEU A 602 7.02 -14.92 1.03
C LEU A 602 8.28 -15.59 1.60
N MET A 603 8.80 -16.64 0.96
CA MET A 603 10.08 -17.25 1.37
C MET A 603 11.25 -16.27 1.23
N ILE A 604 11.29 -15.52 0.12
CA ILE A 604 12.31 -14.47 -0.10
C ILE A 604 12.18 -13.40 0.98
N GLN A 605 10.96 -12.97 1.32
CA GLN A 605 10.72 -12.02 2.41
C GLN A 605 11.28 -12.55 3.75
N GLN A 606 11.01 -13.81 4.09
CA GLN A 606 11.52 -14.42 5.32
C GLN A 606 13.05 -14.47 5.37
N LEU A 607 13.71 -14.86 4.28
CA LEU A 607 15.16 -15.00 4.24
C LEU A 607 15.88 -13.64 4.10
N ALA A 608 15.50 -12.83 3.12
CA ALA A 608 16.20 -11.61 2.74
C ALA A 608 15.83 -10.42 3.62
N ILE A 609 14.57 -10.31 4.04
CA ILE A 609 14.08 -9.12 4.76
C ILE A 609 14.10 -9.33 6.27
N ILE A 610 13.76 -10.53 6.77
CA ILE A 610 13.67 -10.79 8.21
C ILE A 610 14.98 -11.37 8.76
N ALA A 611 15.42 -12.52 8.24
CA ALA A 611 16.59 -13.21 8.79
C ALA A 611 17.92 -12.50 8.48
N SER A 612 18.12 -12.02 7.24
CA SER A 612 19.41 -11.49 6.80
C SER A 612 19.88 -10.26 7.58
N PRO A 613 19.06 -9.21 7.86
CA PRO A 613 19.51 -8.09 8.67
C PRO A 613 19.96 -8.51 10.07
N ALA A 614 19.20 -9.40 10.72
CA ALA A 614 19.54 -9.91 12.04
C ALA A 614 20.85 -10.74 12.02
N LEU A 615 21.03 -11.62 11.04
CA LEU A 615 22.23 -12.44 10.88
C LEU A 615 23.47 -11.59 10.59
N ILE A 616 23.37 -10.68 9.62
CA ILE A 616 24.46 -9.77 9.24
C ILE A 616 24.88 -8.93 10.46
N MET A 617 23.92 -8.29 11.13
CA MET A 617 24.22 -7.49 12.33
C MET A 617 24.76 -8.35 13.48
N GLY A 618 24.22 -9.55 13.68
CA GLY A 618 24.72 -10.50 14.67
C GLY A 618 26.18 -10.89 14.45
N ILE A 619 26.58 -11.15 13.21
CA ILE A 619 27.95 -11.53 12.85
C ILE A 619 28.88 -10.31 12.86
N MET A 620 28.42 -9.16 12.38
CA MET A 620 29.24 -7.96 12.26
C MET A 620 29.48 -7.25 13.59
N LEU A 621 28.43 -7.12 14.42
CA LEU A 621 28.43 -6.24 15.60
C LEU A 621 28.71 -6.96 16.93
N THR A 622 28.62 -8.30 16.96
CA THR A 622 28.80 -9.06 18.20
C THR A 622 30.00 -9.99 18.15
N THR A 623 30.64 -10.26 19.29
CA THR A 623 31.76 -11.23 19.39
C THR A 623 31.28 -12.68 19.51
N SER A 624 30.03 -12.92 19.92
CA SER A 624 29.52 -14.26 20.18
C SER A 624 28.16 -14.51 19.52
N VAL A 625 28.20 -14.90 18.24
CA VAL A 625 27.02 -15.32 17.46
C VAL A 625 26.20 -16.36 18.23
N ARG A 626 26.87 -17.34 18.85
CA ARG A 626 26.21 -18.41 19.62
C ARG A 626 25.40 -17.87 20.80
N LYS A 627 25.91 -16.86 21.54
CA LYS A 627 25.20 -16.21 22.64
C LYS A 627 24.07 -15.32 22.13
N THR A 628 24.36 -14.52 21.10
CA THR A 628 23.39 -13.62 20.46
C THR A 628 22.14 -14.38 19.99
N PHE A 629 22.30 -15.50 19.29
CA PHE A 629 21.19 -16.29 18.76
C PHE A 629 20.75 -17.45 19.69
N ARG A 630 21.37 -17.62 20.86
CA ARG A 630 21.05 -18.68 21.83
C ARG A 630 21.04 -20.08 21.23
N LEU A 631 22.11 -20.42 20.51
CA LEU A 631 22.29 -21.71 19.86
C LEU A 631 22.85 -22.75 20.85
N TYR A 632 22.09 -22.99 21.92
CA TYR A 632 22.38 -23.98 22.96
C TYR A 632 21.33 -25.09 22.94
N LEU A 633 21.73 -26.32 23.21
CA LEU A 633 20.79 -27.43 23.36
C LEU A 633 20.07 -27.29 24.71
N PRO A 634 18.73 -27.26 24.73
CA PRO A 634 17.96 -27.12 25.95
C PRO A 634 17.78 -28.48 26.65
N ARG A 635 17.37 -28.45 27.92
CA ARG A 635 16.97 -29.67 28.66
C ARG A 635 15.75 -30.31 28.00
N LEU A 636 15.62 -31.64 28.09
CA LEU A 636 14.52 -32.42 27.50
C LEU A 636 13.12 -31.87 27.82
N GLY A 637 12.89 -31.41 29.06
CA GLY A 637 11.58 -30.85 29.41
C GLY A 637 11.19 -29.59 28.62
N PHE A 638 12.15 -28.78 28.16
CA PHE A 638 11.84 -27.62 27.30
C PHE A 638 11.46 -28.03 25.87
N TRP A 639 11.96 -29.17 25.37
CA TRP A 639 11.45 -29.74 24.12
C TRP A 639 9.99 -30.17 24.29
N GLY A 640 9.65 -30.77 25.42
CA GLY A 640 8.25 -31.08 25.78
C GLY A 640 7.36 -29.85 25.81
N VAL A 641 7.83 -28.73 26.38
CA VAL A 641 7.10 -27.44 26.34
C VAL A 641 6.94 -26.94 24.91
N GLY A 642 8.01 -26.94 24.10
CA GLY A 642 7.96 -26.52 22.70
C GLY A 642 7.00 -27.37 21.85
N LEU A 643 6.89 -28.67 22.16
CA LEU A 643 6.00 -29.61 21.47
C LEU A 643 4.54 -29.47 21.92
N LEU A 644 4.26 -29.41 23.22
CA LEU A 644 2.90 -29.53 23.78
C LEU A 644 2.17 -28.19 23.93
N LEU A 645 2.89 -27.12 24.29
CA LEU A 645 2.28 -25.82 24.51
C LEU A 645 1.54 -25.24 23.29
N PRO A 646 2.00 -25.39 22.02
CA PRO A 646 1.26 -24.82 20.88
C PRO A 646 -0.11 -25.48 20.68
N PHE A 647 -0.26 -26.78 20.96
CA PHE A 647 -1.57 -27.45 20.94
C PHE A 647 -2.53 -26.94 22.01
N MET A 648 -2.02 -26.43 23.13
CA MET A 648 -2.84 -25.87 24.20
C MET A 648 -3.19 -24.39 23.92
N LEU A 649 -2.25 -23.62 23.38
CA LEU A 649 -2.48 -22.19 23.11
C LEU A 649 -3.26 -21.93 21.83
N HIS A 650 -3.22 -22.83 20.84
CA HIS A 650 -3.89 -22.63 19.54
C HIS A 650 -5.43 -22.58 19.63
N PRO A 651 -6.13 -23.49 20.33
CA PRO A 651 -7.58 -23.36 20.53
C PRO A 651 -7.96 -22.08 21.28
N LEU A 652 -7.17 -21.70 22.30
CA LEU A 652 -7.40 -20.51 23.11
C LEU A 652 -7.28 -19.22 22.28
N SER A 653 -6.23 -19.13 21.45
CA SER A 653 -5.99 -17.94 20.62
C SER A 653 -7.03 -17.80 19.52
N LEU A 654 -7.49 -18.91 18.94
CA LEU A 654 -8.54 -18.92 17.91
C LEU A 654 -9.88 -18.46 18.47
N GLU A 655 -10.29 -18.99 19.62
CA GLU A 655 -11.54 -18.57 20.26
C GLU A 655 -11.48 -17.11 20.69
N LEU A 656 -10.37 -16.67 21.28
CA LEU A 656 -10.15 -15.26 21.60
C LEU A 656 -10.24 -14.36 20.35
N SER A 657 -9.62 -14.78 19.25
CA SER A 657 -9.66 -14.04 17.97
C SER A 657 -11.07 -13.94 17.40
N SER A 658 -11.85 -15.01 17.51
CA SER A 658 -13.23 -15.04 17.04
C SER A 658 -14.12 -14.14 17.89
N SER A 659 -13.98 -14.19 19.22
CA SER A 659 -14.72 -13.30 20.13
C SER A 659 -14.39 -11.82 19.96
N LEU A 660 -13.23 -11.50 19.38
CA LEU A 660 -12.78 -10.13 19.10
C LEU A 660 -12.98 -9.69 17.64
N GLN A 661 -13.68 -10.46 16.79
CA GLN A 661 -13.92 -10.08 15.39
C GLN A 661 -14.69 -8.76 15.25
N TRP A 662 -15.60 -8.45 16.20
CA TRP A 662 -16.32 -7.17 16.23
C TRP A 662 -15.40 -5.97 16.49
N PHE A 663 -14.24 -6.21 17.12
CA PHE A 663 -13.30 -5.16 17.51
C PHE A 663 -12.37 -4.80 16.35
N PHE A 664 -11.82 -5.81 15.67
CA PHE A 664 -10.83 -5.63 14.61
C PHE A 664 -11.45 -5.24 13.25
N PRO A 665 -10.72 -4.49 12.39
CA PRO A 665 -11.14 -4.26 11.02
C PRO A 665 -11.22 -5.58 10.24
N LYS A 666 -12.13 -5.61 9.26
CA LYS A 666 -12.18 -6.72 8.28
C LYS A 666 -10.86 -6.86 7.54
N LEU A 667 -10.51 -8.09 7.20
CA LEU A 667 -9.30 -8.39 6.46
C LEU A 667 -9.31 -7.71 5.07
N PRO A 668 -8.21 -7.07 4.65
CA PRO A 668 -8.08 -6.57 3.29
C PRO A 668 -8.25 -7.70 2.27
N ALA A 669 -8.83 -7.40 1.10
CA ALA A 669 -9.09 -8.40 0.05
C ALA A 669 -7.84 -9.23 -0.33
N GLY A 670 -6.66 -8.58 -0.38
CA GLY A 670 -5.40 -9.27 -0.64
C GLY A 670 -5.00 -10.29 0.44
N ALA A 671 -5.23 -9.97 1.72
CA ALA A 671 -4.96 -10.91 2.82
C ALA A 671 -5.95 -12.08 2.81
N ALA A 672 -7.22 -11.80 2.51
CA ALA A 672 -8.24 -12.85 2.35
C ALA A 672 -7.91 -13.80 1.19
N ALA A 673 -7.39 -13.27 0.07
CA ALA A 673 -6.94 -14.09 -1.06
C ALA A 673 -5.80 -15.03 -0.66
N ILE A 674 -4.80 -14.56 0.10
CA ILE A 674 -3.71 -15.40 0.60
C ILE A 674 -4.25 -16.53 1.50
N ILE A 675 -5.17 -16.24 2.41
CA ILE A 675 -5.78 -17.25 3.28
C ILE A 675 -6.56 -18.31 2.46
N LYS A 676 -7.27 -17.86 1.42
CA LYS A 676 -7.98 -18.77 0.50
C LYS A 676 -7.00 -19.69 -0.23
N GLU A 677 -5.92 -19.15 -0.76
CA GLU A 677 -4.85 -19.91 -1.42
C GLU A 677 -4.17 -20.93 -0.49
N MET A 678 -3.93 -20.57 0.77
CA MET A 678 -3.39 -21.50 1.78
C MET A 678 -4.33 -22.69 2.06
N SER A 679 -5.63 -22.47 1.90
CA SER A 679 -6.68 -23.44 2.19
C SER A 679 -7.02 -24.33 1.00
N ASP A 680 -6.57 -23.98 -0.21
CA ASP A 680 -6.84 -24.73 -1.43
C ASP A 680 -6.17 -26.13 -1.41
N PRO A 681 -6.95 -27.23 -1.54
CA PRO A 681 -6.42 -28.59 -1.64
C PRO A 681 -5.53 -28.84 -2.86
N SER A 682 -5.70 -28.05 -3.94
CA SER A 682 -4.92 -28.19 -5.19
C SER A 682 -3.43 -27.88 -4.99
N GLN A 683 -3.10 -27.07 -3.97
CA GLN A 683 -1.75 -26.62 -3.71
C GLN A 683 -0.94 -27.64 -2.91
N PRO A 684 0.35 -27.85 -3.24
CA PRO A 684 1.21 -28.80 -2.54
C PRO A 684 1.41 -28.40 -1.08
N ILE A 685 0.96 -29.26 -0.15
CA ILE A 685 0.98 -28.95 1.29
C ILE A 685 2.39 -28.72 1.83
N TRP A 686 3.39 -29.41 1.29
CA TRP A 686 4.78 -29.25 1.72
C TRP A 686 5.32 -27.85 1.42
N LEU A 687 4.90 -27.23 0.31
CA LEU A 687 5.32 -25.88 -0.07
C LEU A 687 4.66 -24.84 0.84
N ILE A 688 3.38 -25.03 1.17
CA ILE A 688 2.67 -24.18 2.12
C ILE A 688 3.27 -24.28 3.52
N LEU A 689 3.54 -25.49 4.01
CA LEU A 689 4.23 -25.70 5.29
C LEU A 689 5.61 -25.04 5.30
N LEU A 690 6.35 -25.14 4.19
CA LEU A 690 7.66 -24.50 4.05
C LEU A 690 7.55 -22.98 4.13
N ALA A 691 6.62 -22.37 3.38
CA ALA A 691 6.48 -20.93 3.26
C ALA A 691 5.81 -20.26 4.48
N PHE A 692 4.85 -20.91 5.12
CA PHE A 692 4.02 -20.30 6.19
C PHE A 692 4.28 -20.85 7.60
N ALA A 693 4.95 -22.00 7.74
CA ALA A 693 5.28 -22.56 9.06
C ALA A 693 6.79 -22.64 9.30
N ILE A 694 7.54 -23.30 8.42
CA ILE A 694 8.96 -23.59 8.64
C ILE A 694 9.82 -22.33 8.46
N ALA A 695 9.70 -21.63 7.33
CA ALA A 695 10.50 -20.43 7.07
C ALA A 695 10.22 -19.32 8.11
N PRO A 696 8.97 -18.95 8.43
CA PRO A 696 8.67 -18.00 9.50
C PRO A 696 9.16 -18.48 10.87
N GLY A 697 8.91 -19.76 11.20
CA GLY A 697 9.31 -20.36 12.47
C GLY A 697 10.82 -20.36 12.72
N ILE A 698 11.65 -20.30 11.68
CA ILE A 698 13.10 -20.19 11.80
C ILE A 698 13.54 -18.72 11.72
N CYS A 699 13.15 -18.02 10.65
CA CYS A 699 13.63 -16.67 10.35
C CYS A 699 13.18 -15.65 11.39
N GLU A 700 11.92 -15.71 11.81
CA GLU A 700 11.38 -14.78 12.79
C GLU A 700 11.92 -15.08 14.19
N GLU A 701 12.11 -16.35 14.55
CA GLU A 701 12.76 -16.70 15.82
C GLU A 701 14.21 -16.19 15.88
N LEU A 702 14.99 -16.37 14.79
CA LEU A 702 16.35 -15.84 14.68
C LEU A 702 16.39 -14.31 14.88
N ALA A 703 15.50 -13.58 14.22
CA ALA A 703 15.44 -12.13 14.31
C ALA A 703 14.96 -11.66 15.69
N PHE A 704 13.80 -12.14 16.15
CA PHE A 704 13.13 -11.58 17.31
C PHE A 704 13.61 -12.18 18.63
N ARG A 705 13.82 -13.50 18.72
CA ARG A 705 14.21 -14.20 19.97
C ARG A 705 15.72 -14.33 20.08
N GLY A 706 16.40 -14.45 18.95
CA GLY A 706 17.85 -14.36 18.84
C GLY A 706 18.33 -12.92 19.01
N PHE A 707 18.41 -12.16 17.92
CA PHE A 707 19.09 -10.85 17.92
C PHE A 707 18.37 -9.77 18.77
N ILE A 708 17.09 -9.48 18.48
CA ILE A 708 16.37 -8.35 19.08
C ILE A 708 16.17 -8.53 20.59
N LEU A 709 15.67 -9.70 21.03
CA LEU A 709 15.46 -9.99 22.45
C LEU A 709 16.79 -9.98 23.24
N SER A 710 17.89 -10.44 22.65
CA SER A 710 19.21 -10.36 23.30
C SER A 710 19.66 -8.92 23.50
N GLY A 711 19.39 -8.02 22.54
CA GLY A 711 19.78 -6.62 22.64
C GLY A 711 18.94 -5.82 23.65
N PHE A 712 17.62 -6.03 23.66
CA PHE A 712 16.76 -5.45 24.69
C PHE A 712 17.05 -6.00 26.10
N GLY A 713 17.54 -7.24 26.17
CA GLY A 713 17.89 -7.94 27.39
C GLY A 713 19.12 -7.46 28.13
N ARG A 714 20.04 -6.78 27.43
CA ARG A 714 21.41 -6.52 27.93
C ARG A 714 21.46 -5.71 29.22
N LYS A 715 20.56 -4.74 29.42
CA LYS A 715 20.51 -3.89 30.63
C LYS A 715 19.79 -4.54 31.83
N GLY A 716 19.54 -5.84 31.77
CA GLY A 716 19.02 -6.63 32.89
C GLY A 716 17.51 -6.63 33.06
N ARG A 717 16.72 -5.75 32.41
CA ARG A 717 15.24 -5.76 32.51
C ARG A 717 14.61 -6.79 31.58
N VAL A 718 14.81 -8.07 31.88
CA VAL A 718 14.40 -9.20 31.02
C VAL A 718 12.91 -9.19 30.68
N TRP A 719 12.04 -8.73 31.58
CA TRP A 719 10.58 -8.80 31.36
C TRP A 719 10.17 -7.76 30.33
N LEU A 720 10.79 -6.58 30.41
CA LEU A 720 10.64 -5.52 29.43
C LEU A 720 11.20 -5.96 28.08
N ALA A 721 12.33 -6.68 28.06
CA ALA A 721 12.88 -7.22 26.82
C ALA A 721 11.95 -8.23 26.13
N VAL A 722 11.29 -9.12 26.90
CA VAL A 722 10.28 -10.05 26.39
C VAL A 722 9.09 -9.30 25.82
N ILE A 723 8.55 -8.31 26.55
CA ILE A 723 7.42 -7.51 26.07
C ILE A 723 7.79 -6.75 24.79
N LEU A 724 8.91 -6.03 24.78
CA LEU A 724 9.35 -5.24 23.63
C LEU A 724 9.61 -6.10 22.40
N SER A 725 10.29 -7.24 22.55
CA SER A 725 10.51 -8.20 21.45
C SER A 725 9.19 -8.78 20.94
N SER A 726 8.23 -9.07 21.83
CA SER A 726 6.92 -9.63 21.45
C SER A 726 6.05 -8.62 20.71
N VAL A 727 6.05 -7.36 21.15
CA VAL A 727 5.35 -6.27 20.46
C VAL A 727 6.00 -5.98 19.10
N ALA A 728 7.34 -5.98 19.01
CA ALA A 728 8.04 -5.83 17.74
C ALA A 728 7.69 -6.98 16.76
N PHE A 729 7.63 -8.21 17.26
CA PHE A 729 7.22 -9.38 16.49
C PHE A 729 5.76 -9.25 15.98
N GLY A 730 4.84 -8.78 16.84
CA GLY A 730 3.48 -8.49 16.42
C GLY A 730 3.40 -7.39 15.36
N ALA A 731 4.08 -6.26 15.58
CA ALA A 731 4.03 -5.10 14.70
C ALA A 731 4.48 -5.39 13.25
N MET A 732 5.38 -6.37 13.06
CA MET A 732 5.85 -6.81 11.75
C MET A 732 4.72 -7.35 10.84
N HIS A 733 3.62 -7.84 11.42
CA HIS A 733 2.53 -8.47 10.66
C HIS A 733 1.54 -7.49 10.02
N GLN A 734 1.58 -6.20 10.37
CA GLN A 734 0.82 -5.08 9.77
C GLN A 734 -0.73 -5.16 9.78
N ILE A 735 -1.32 -6.33 10.00
CA ILE A 735 -2.76 -6.56 10.13
C ILE A 735 -3.11 -6.51 11.62
N PRO A 736 -4.01 -5.61 12.08
CA PRO A 736 -4.31 -5.42 13.51
C PRO A 736 -4.61 -6.69 14.31
N GLN A 737 -5.49 -7.54 13.78
CA GLN A 737 -5.83 -8.81 14.42
C GLN A 737 -4.61 -9.72 14.55
N GLN A 738 -3.76 -9.76 13.52
CA GLN A 738 -2.56 -10.59 13.53
C GLN A 738 -1.46 -10.00 14.42
N VAL A 739 -1.33 -8.67 14.49
CA VAL A 739 -0.44 -7.98 15.42
C VAL A 739 -0.76 -8.37 16.86
N PHE A 740 -2.05 -8.36 17.23
CA PHE A 740 -2.51 -8.76 18.55
C PHE A 740 -2.16 -10.23 18.86
N ASN A 741 -2.54 -11.14 17.97
CA ASN A 741 -2.31 -12.58 18.14
C ASN A 741 -0.83 -12.95 18.17
N ALA A 742 -0.04 -12.39 17.25
CA ALA A 742 1.40 -12.60 17.19
C ALA A 742 2.09 -12.03 18.44
N THR A 743 1.64 -10.90 18.99
CA THR A 743 2.17 -10.36 20.25
C THR A 743 1.94 -11.34 21.42
N LEU A 744 0.74 -11.89 21.55
CA LEU A 744 0.42 -12.87 22.59
C LEU A 744 1.24 -14.15 22.46
N MET A 745 1.32 -14.71 21.24
CA MET A 745 2.19 -15.84 20.93
C MET A 745 3.65 -15.50 21.25
N GLY A 746 4.06 -14.27 20.94
CA GLY A 746 5.41 -13.81 21.12
C GLY A 746 5.84 -13.71 22.58
N LEU A 747 4.92 -13.41 23.49
CA LEU A 747 5.20 -13.44 24.93
C LEU A 747 5.54 -14.86 25.40
N ALA A 748 4.79 -15.87 24.94
CA ALA A 748 5.07 -17.27 25.26
C ALA A 748 6.44 -17.71 24.70
N LEU A 749 6.71 -17.41 23.43
CA LEU A 749 8.00 -17.69 22.79
C LEU A 749 9.17 -16.97 23.48
N GLY A 750 8.99 -15.70 23.86
CA GLY A 750 10.00 -14.93 24.58
C GLY A 750 10.31 -15.50 25.96
N LEU A 751 9.27 -15.94 26.71
CA LEU A 751 9.46 -16.64 27.98
C LEU A 751 10.21 -17.96 27.81
N ILE A 752 9.83 -18.77 26.81
CA ILE A 752 10.52 -20.03 26.51
C ILE A 752 11.99 -19.77 26.15
N ALA A 753 12.27 -18.80 25.28
CA ALA A 753 13.63 -18.49 24.84
C ALA A 753 14.53 -18.00 25.99
N VAL A 754 13.99 -17.17 26.90
CA VAL A 754 14.71 -16.67 28.08
C VAL A 754 15.01 -17.81 29.06
N HIS A 755 14.01 -18.64 29.36
CA HIS A 755 14.14 -19.67 30.40
C HIS A 755 14.88 -20.93 29.95
N SER A 756 14.72 -21.33 28.69
CA SER A 756 15.46 -22.46 28.10
C SER A 756 16.89 -22.08 27.69
N ARG A 757 17.18 -20.77 27.56
CA ARG A 757 18.42 -20.24 26.97
C ARG A 757 18.72 -20.81 25.58
N SER A 758 17.66 -21.18 24.85
CA SER A 758 17.75 -21.85 23.57
C SER A 758 16.70 -21.29 22.61
N LEU A 759 17.07 -21.21 21.34
CA LEU A 759 16.13 -20.86 20.27
C LEU A 759 15.26 -22.05 19.84
N PHE A 760 15.77 -23.28 19.96
CA PHE A 760 15.15 -24.47 19.36
C PHE A 760 13.73 -24.78 19.87
N PRO A 761 13.43 -24.69 21.18
CA PRO A 761 12.06 -24.91 21.66
C PRO A 761 11.06 -23.90 21.10
N GLY A 762 11.51 -22.66 20.89
CA GLY A 762 10.71 -21.61 20.26
C GLY A 762 10.44 -21.89 18.79
N ILE A 763 11.47 -22.33 18.04
CA ILE A 763 11.32 -22.75 16.63
C ILE A 763 10.30 -23.88 16.52
N VAL A 764 10.44 -24.94 17.33
CA VAL A 764 9.49 -26.07 17.32
C VAL A 764 8.08 -25.61 17.65
N PHE A 765 7.93 -24.80 18.70
CA PHE A 765 6.63 -24.22 19.06
C PHE A 765 6.00 -23.49 17.88
N HIS A 766 6.76 -22.59 17.25
CA HIS A 766 6.26 -21.70 16.20
C HIS A 766 5.89 -22.49 14.93
N VAL A 767 6.74 -23.43 14.51
CA VAL A 767 6.45 -24.30 13.36
C VAL A 767 5.18 -25.11 13.60
N ILE A 768 5.00 -25.69 14.79
CA ILE A 768 3.78 -26.46 15.12
C ILE A 768 2.56 -25.55 15.14
N TYR A 769 2.64 -24.39 15.79
CA TYR A 769 1.52 -23.45 15.91
C TYR A 769 1.01 -22.98 14.52
N ASN A 770 1.92 -22.67 13.60
CA ASN A 770 1.57 -22.27 12.24
C ASN A 770 1.06 -23.47 11.43
N SER A 771 1.66 -24.65 11.60
CA SER A 771 1.18 -25.88 10.95
C SER A 771 -0.25 -26.22 11.36
N LEU A 772 -0.60 -26.08 12.65
CA LEU A 772 -1.97 -26.26 13.15
C LEU A 772 -2.97 -25.30 12.48
N SER A 773 -2.54 -24.07 12.20
CA SER A 773 -3.37 -23.08 11.51
C SER A 773 -3.60 -23.46 10.04
N ILE A 774 -2.58 -23.98 9.36
CA ILE A 774 -2.66 -24.47 7.97
C ILE A 774 -3.58 -25.70 7.89
N PHE A 775 -3.38 -26.69 8.77
CA PHE A 775 -4.19 -27.90 8.78
C PHE A 775 -5.66 -27.60 9.08
N ARG A 776 -5.95 -26.66 9.99
CA ARG A 776 -7.32 -26.20 10.26
C ARG A 776 -7.99 -25.63 9.02
N GLY A 777 -7.29 -24.80 8.24
CA GLY A 777 -7.83 -24.19 7.02
C GLY A 777 -8.19 -25.20 5.93
N ARG A 778 -7.68 -26.44 6.02
CA ARG A 778 -7.96 -27.53 5.07
C ARG A 778 -9.02 -28.52 5.53
N ILE A 779 -9.63 -28.31 6.71
CA ILE A 779 -10.74 -29.15 7.16
C ILE A 779 -11.98 -28.78 6.32
N PRO A 780 -12.62 -29.75 5.64
CA PRO A 780 -13.81 -29.49 4.84
C PRO A 780 -14.96 -28.91 5.69
N GLU A 781 -15.71 -27.96 5.13
CA GLU A 781 -16.85 -27.32 5.84
C GLU A 781 -17.94 -28.33 6.23
N ASN A 782 -18.06 -29.42 5.48
CA ASN A 782 -19.02 -30.50 5.73
C ASN A 782 -18.50 -31.59 6.70
N TRP A 783 -17.32 -31.39 7.31
CA TRP A 783 -16.80 -32.35 8.28
C TRP A 783 -17.59 -32.30 9.58
N GLU A 784 -18.14 -33.43 10.02
CA GLU A 784 -18.85 -33.54 11.28
C GLU A 784 -18.01 -34.26 12.35
N PRO A 785 -17.86 -33.69 13.57
CA PRO A 785 -17.10 -34.31 14.64
C PRO A 785 -17.85 -35.54 15.18
N THR A 786 -17.26 -36.73 15.05
CA THR A 786 -17.83 -38.01 15.53
C THR A 786 -17.09 -38.55 16.75
N ASN A 787 -17.56 -39.66 17.33
CA ASN A 787 -16.86 -40.40 18.41
C ASN A 787 -16.58 -39.57 19.69
N GLY A 788 -17.53 -38.73 20.11
CA GLY A 788 -17.39 -37.90 21.31
C GLY A 788 -16.60 -36.60 21.11
N LEU A 789 -15.98 -36.38 19.95
CA LEU A 789 -15.36 -35.10 19.59
C LEU A 789 -16.39 -33.96 19.53
N GLN A 790 -17.66 -34.28 19.25
CA GLN A 790 -18.79 -33.33 19.25
C GLN A 790 -18.96 -32.57 20.57
N TYR A 791 -18.49 -33.12 21.69
CA TYR A 791 -18.53 -32.42 22.99
C TYR A 791 -17.41 -31.39 23.14
N PHE A 792 -16.35 -31.50 22.34
CA PHE A 792 -15.15 -30.68 22.45
C PHE A 792 -14.99 -29.67 21.31
N VAL A 793 -15.46 -30.03 20.12
CA VAL A 793 -15.26 -29.30 18.87
C VAL A 793 -16.56 -29.29 18.07
N SER A 794 -16.85 -28.19 17.40
CA SER A 794 -18.02 -28.05 16.51
C SER A 794 -17.61 -27.32 15.22
N MET A 795 -18.24 -27.67 14.10
CA MET A 795 -18.13 -26.89 12.86
C MET A 795 -19.28 -25.89 12.79
N GLN A 796 -18.95 -24.62 12.57
CA GLN A 796 -19.90 -23.53 12.34
C GLN A 796 -19.63 -22.89 10.97
N ALA A 797 -20.49 -21.97 10.53
CA ALA A 797 -20.32 -21.24 9.27
C ALA A 797 -18.97 -20.51 9.17
N GLU A 798 -18.38 -20.11 10.30
CA GLU A 798 -17.05 -19.47 10.36
C GLU A 798 -15.89 -20.48 10.53
N GLY A 799 -16.16 -21.79 10.41
CA GLY A 799 -15.20 -22.88 10.51
C GLY A 799 -15.18 -23.59 11.87
N LEU A 800 -14.05 -24.23 12.19
CA LEU A 800 -13.88 -25.04 13.40
C LEU A 800 -13.90 -24.18 14.68
N ARG A 801 -14.74 -24.53 15.65
CA ARG A 801 -14.92 -23.86 16.95
C ARG A 801 -14.69 -24.84 18.10
N TYR A 802 -14.17 -24.34 19.21
CA TYR A 802 -13.83 -25.13 20.38
C TYR A 802 -14.76 -24.84 21.56
N SER A 803 -15.25 -25.89 22.20
CA SER A 803 -16.15 -25.80 23.35
C SER A 803 -15.43 -25.35 24.64
N TRP A 804 -16.16 -24.73 25.57
CA TRP A 804 -15.60 -24.21 26.82
C TRP A 804 -14.91 -25.27 27.71
N PRO A 805 -15.38 -26.54 27.83
CA PRO A 805 -14.66 -27.57 28.58
C PRO A 805 -13.24 -27.84 28.03
N LEU A 806 -13.08 -27.89 26.71
CA LEU A 806 -11.77 -28.04 26.09
C LEU A 806 -10.88 -26.82 26.39
N LEU A 807 -11.43 -25.62 26.28
CA LEU A 807 -10.70 -24.38 26.56
C LEU A 807 -10.21 -24.32 28.01
N LEU A 808 -11.00 -24.77 28.98
CA LEU A 808 -10.56 -24.85 30.38
C LEU A 808 -9.40 -25.83 30.57
N ILE A 809 -9.45 -27.01 29.93
CA ILE A 809 -8.36 -27.99 29.97
C ILE A 809 -7.10 -27.40 29.33
N CYS A 810 -7.22 -26.83 28.13
CA CYS A 810 -6.12 -26.17 27.43
C CYS A 810 -5.52 -25.03 28.27
N ALA A 811 -6.34 -24.19 28.89
CA ALA A 811 -5.89 -23.09 29.74
C ALA A 811 -5.15 -23.60 31.00
N ALA A 812 -5.69 -24.62 31.66
CA ALA A 812 -5.05 -25.22 32.82
C ALA A 812 -3.69 -25.83 32.48
N VAL A 813 -3.62 -26.65 31.42
CA VAL A 813 -2.37 -27.29 30.97
C VAL A 813 -1.35 -26.23 30.50
N ALA A 814 -1.78 -25.23 29.72
CA ALA A 814 -0.92 -24.13 29.31
C ALA A 814 -0.36 -23.36 30.52
N PHE A 815 -1.19 -23.07 31.52
CA PHE A 815 -0.76 -22.43 32.76
C PHE A 815 0.27 -23.28 33.51
N PHE A 816 0.06 -24.60 33.63
CA PHE A 816 1.03 -25.49 34.28
C PHE A 816 2.36 -25.56 33.52
N LEU A 817 2.34 -25.65 32.19
CA LEU A 817 3.56 -25.67 31.35
C LEU A 817 4.33 -24.35 31.44
N LEU A 818 3.63 -23.21 31.38
CA LEU A 818 4.26 -21.88 31.54
C LEU A 818 4.80 -21.69 32.96
N ARG A 819 4.05 -22.09 33.99
CA ARG A 819 4.51 -22.06 35.38
C ARG A 819 5.73 -22.96 35.59
N TRP A 820 5.72 -24.17 35.04
CA TRP A 820 6.85 -25.10 35.08
C TRP A 820 8.10 -24.48 34.42
N THR A 821 7.93 -23.85 33.26
CA THR A 821 9.01 -23.13 32.54
C THR A 821 9.66 -22.05 33.43
N ILE A 822 8.83 -21.29 34.16
CA ILE A 822 9.30 -20.25 35.10
C ILE A 822 9.98 -20.88 36.33
N LEU A 823 9.45 -21.97 36.88
CA LEU A 823 9.95 -22.62 38.10
C LEU A 823 11.26 -23.38 37.91
N GLN A 824 11.41 -24.12 36.80
CA GLN A 824 12.65 -24.83 36.47
C GLN A 824 13.86 -23.93 36.35
N SER A 825 13.59 -22.65 36.11
CA SER A 825 14.60 -21.62 36.08
C SER A 825 15.22 -21.39 37.48
N LYS A 826 14.45 -21.45 38.58
CA LYS A 826 14.94 -21.15 39.94
C LYS A 826 15.86 -22.24 40.52
N ALA A 827 15.69 -23.50 40.11
CA ALA A 827 16.46 -24.64 40.64
C ALA A 827 17.91 -24.76 40.13
N ALA A 828 18.35 -23.86 39.22
CA ALA A 828 19.68 -23.92 38.63
C ALA A 828 20.74 -23.01 39.30
N VAL A 829 20.38 -22.34 40.40
CA VAL A 829 21.33 -21.55 41.22
C VAL A 829 21.79 -22.42 42.38
N ASP A 830 23.09 -22.72 42.43
CA ASP A 830 23.71 -23.51 43.47
C ASP A 830 23.66 -22.74 44.82
N PRO A 831 23.06 -23.29 45.88
CA PRO A 831 23.00 -22.62 47.18
C PRO A 831 24.38 -22.43 47.85
N ASN A 832 25.43 -23.07 47.36
CA ASN A 832 26.78 -22.98 47.94
C ASN A 832 27.65 -21.82 47.42
N SER A 833 27.21 -21.03 46.43
CA SER A 833 28.00 -19.91 45.89
C SER A 833 27.70 -18.56 46.56
N ALA A 834 27.57 -18.55 47.89
CA ALA A 834 27.31 -17.34 48.66
C ALA A 834 28.56 -16.45 48.77
N SER A 835 28.79 -15.60 47.76
CA SER A 835 29.55 -14.36 47.96
C SER A 835 28.58 -13.22 48.32
N THR A 836 28.99 -12.45 49.31
CA THR A 836 28.20 -11.63 50.24
C THR A 836 27.59 -10.32 49.71
N ASP A 837 27.27 -10.24 48.42
CA ASP A 837 26.56 -9.08 47.83
C ASP A 837 25.13 -9.41 47.34
N ALA A 838 24.58 -10.56 47.76
CA ALA A 838 23.34 -11.11 47.22
C ALA A 838 22.06 -10.71 47.99
N LEU A 839 21.89 -9.45 48.34
CA LEU A 839 20.61 -8.91 48.79
C LEU A 839 20.19 -7.78 47.84
N VAL A 840 19.08 -8.01 47.12
CA VAL A 840 18.36 -7.06 46.24
C VAL A 840 18.84 -6.98 44.78
N SER A 841 18.73 -8.08 44.02
CA SER A 841 18.24 -8.01 42.62
C SER A 841 17.65 -9.35 42.19
N SER A 842 16.47 -9.32 41.56
CA SER A 842 15.69 -10.52 41.28
C SER A 842 16.40 -11.48 40.32
N SER A 843 16.34 -12.78 40.62
CA SER A 843 16.87 -13.93 39.85
C SER A 843 16.40 -14.04 38.38
N PHE A 844 15.55 -13.11 37.95
CA PHE A 844 15.09 -12.98 36.56
C PHE A 844 16.06 -12.16 35.70
N ASN A 845 16.78 -11.18 36.30
CA ASN A 845 17.59 -10.20 35.59
C ASN A 845 18.97 -10.72 35.11
N ARG A 846 19.53 -11.77 35.75
CA ARG A 846 20.85 -12.34 35.37
C ARG A 846 20.84 -13.26 34.14
N ARG A 847 19.68 -13.75 33.70
CA ARG A 847 19.62 -14.94 32.81
C ARG A 847 19.93 -14.69 31.34
N LEU A 848 19.82 -13.44 30.88
CA LEU A 848 20.15 -13.07 29.50
C LEU A 848 21.65 -12.85 29.28
N THR A 849 22.42 -12.67 30.36
CA THR A 849 23.85 -12.36 30.32
C THR A 849 24.75 -13.46 30.89
N ASP A 850 24.22 -14.38 31.71
CA ASP A 850 25.01 -15.42 32.37
C ASP A 850 25.39 -16.60 31.47
N THR A 851 26.70 -16.85 31.43
CA THR A 851 27.33 -18.06 30.90
C THR A 851 27.05 -19.23 31.84
N LYS A 852 26.49 -20.32 31.34
CA LYS A 852 27.00 -21.61 31.79
C LYS A 852 28.18 -21.96 30.93
#